data_AF-A0A6N7PN58-F1
#
_entry.id   AF-A0A6N7PN58-F1
#
_cell.length_a   1.000
_cell.length_b   1.000
_cell.length_c   1.000
_cell.angle_alpha   90.00
_cell.angle_beta   90.00
_cell.angle_gamma   90.00
#
_symmetry.space_group_name_H-M   'P 1'
#
loop_
_entity.id
_entity.type
_entity.pdbx_description
1 polymer ?
#
loop_
_entity_poly.entity_id
_entity_poly.type
_entity_poly.pdbx_seq_one_letter_code
_entity_poly.pdbx_strand_id
1 'polypeptide(L)'
;MKRPIALCFPLIGLLWALLLLACPRAAHAATTIPGGNIINQTWTPAGSPYYVQGDITVPVGAKLTIQAGVEVQFATSDGLATGKDTSEVEATIRGTLEVQGTAASPVTFRSQTSGAGAGAWYGVVVDTAGAVLTTTNLVVQNAQYGFHVSAGTPTLDGFTAHTNSYGVYYTATGGGSISNAILRNNGSRGVYVYASGAGSVSLSITNSTLYSNGSYGVHTYTASPTLTVTITNSIVTNHSTGIFRETGGGSSTVTVTYSDVWGNSTNYSGATAGTGSFSSNPLYVGAPNVRLTSNSPARFAGSGGGDIGALPYTGDATNGLLGVLWTNTTLNLAGSPYAVPGDLTVSPGVTLTLDPGVTLRFAVNDQMGSGLDNYEAEFIVRGTLISKGTAAQPVTLASTTAGAGRWYGVVLRQPSVNNVFSGVTISDAQYGIHVTEGTHALEGFTAHTNSYGVYYTGTGGGSITNAILRNNGSRGVYVYASGAGSVALSIMNSTFYSNGSYGVHTYTASPTLTVTITNSIVTNHSTGIFREAGGGSSTVTVTYSDVWGNSTDYSGASAGAGTISANPLYVTAPSNLKLQASSFCIDTGTASGAPAKDIEGTTRPLDGDGLNGAEFDMGAYEFAPASVCGDGALGAGEACDDGAANGQYGKCKADCSGPGPYCGDGTKNGPEQCDDGNASNNDACLATCVTAACGDGFVETGVEECDDANMTNNDACVMGCKAATCGDGYVQTGIEQCDDGNTTNDDTCTNSCKAPACGDGVVQVGEQCDDANTVDTDACTNSCKQAICGDGIVRAGVEECDDANMVDTDACLNSCTQAKCGDGVVRMGFEQCDDGNQSNGDACLSTCVPAKCGDGQVQMGVEQCDDGNVSNTDACLNICVQASCGDGYVQAGAEQCDDGNASNADACLNQCVTASCGDGFVQVGVEPCDDGNANDTDACLVGCTAASCGDGFVQSGVEACDDGNMVDDDACRNNCSLPGCGDGVVGPGEACDDGNMVDTDACLTTCLAASCGDGFVQSGVEECDDGNQADGDGCSASCADEGQGGAGGGGGAGGAGGEGGGGGAGGEGGTGGAGGEGGRGGAGGGGVPTADEGCGCRTAPGAGDGPAGGLVLVLGALGLVIGRRRKAA
;
A
#
# COMPACT_ATOMS: atom_id res chain seq x y z
N MET A 1 65.91 19.88 -8.77
CA MET A 1 66.79 20.93 -8.18
C MET A 1 66.21 22.32 -8.49
N LYS A 2 66.67 23.36 -7.78
CA LYS A 2 66.45 24.81 -8.05
C LYS A 2 65.01 25.38 -7.92
N ARG A 3 64.74 26.03 -6.78
CA ARG A 3 63.98 27.30 -6.64
C ARG A 3 64.92 28.48 -7.06
N PRO A 4 64.47 29.73 -7.39
CA PRO A 4 63.99 30.73 -6.38
C PRO A 4 63.03 31.85 -6.88
N ILE A 5 62.64 32.77 -5.96
CA ILE A 5 61.97 34.11 -6.16
C ILE A 5 60.49 34.04 -6.65
N ALA A 6 59.41 34.60 -6.05
CA ALA A 6 59.08 35.53 -4.94
C ALA A 6 58.76 37.01 -5.29
N LEU A 7 57.49 37.45 -5.13
CA LEU A 7 57.06 38.82 -4.74
C LEU A 7 55.51 38.97 -4.54
N CYS A 8 55.09 40.09 -3.93
CA CYS A 8 53.89 40.39 -3.10
C CYS A 8 52.43 40.32 -3.65
N PHE A 9 51.52 40.18 -2.66
CA PHE A 9 50.05 40.39 -2.64
C PHE A 9 49.58 41.85 -2.95
N PRO A 10 48.26 42.09 -3.14
CA PRO A 10 47.44 42.62 -2.03
C PRO A 10 46.05 41.95 -1.81
N LEU A 11 45.43 42.36 -0.70
CA LEU A 11 44.20 41.92 -0.04
C LEU A 11 42.93 41.82 -0.91
N ILE A 12 42.12 40.77 -0.70
CA ILE A 12 40.70 40.77 -0.26
C ILE A 12 40.30 39.30 -0.05
N GLY A 13 40.12 38.87 1.21
CA GLY A 13 39.88 37.45 1.52
C GLY A 13 39.96 37.07 3.01
N LEU A 14 39.81 38.03 3.92
CA LEU A 14 39.98 37.82 5.37
C LEU A 14 38.88 38.49 6.21
N LEU A 15 37.68 38.65 5.63
CA LEU A 15 36.50 39.24 6.29
C LEU A 15 35.32 38.27 6.48
N TRP A 16 35.34 37.10 5.82
CA TRP A 16 34.29 36.08 5.98
C TRP A 16 34.66 34.95 6.96
N ALA A 17 35.93 34.85 7.36
CA ALA A 17 36.39 33.91 8.39
C ALA A 17 36.35 34.49 9.83
N LEU A 18 35.74 35.68 10.00
CA LEU A 18 35.64 36.41 11.27
C LEU A 18 34.20 36.93 11.54
N LEU A 19 33.24 36.55 10.69
CA LEU A 19 31.82 36.88 10.86
C LEU A 19 30.93 35.68 11.22
N LEU A 20 31.51 34.49 11.42
CA LEU A 20 31.02 33.59 12.46
C LEU A 20 31.31 34.22 13.82
N LEU A 21 30.51 35.23 14.17
CA LEU A 21 30.43 35.69 15.55
C LEU A 21 30.10 34.46 16.40
N ALA A 22 30.73 34.38 17.57
CA ALA A 22 30.16 33.61 18.64
C ALA A 22 28.81 34.23 19.01
N CYS A 23 27.72 33.72 18.43
CA CYS A 23 26.53 33.49 19.23
C CYS A 23 27.03 32.66 20.42
N PRO A 24 27.01 33.18 21.65
CA PRO A 24 27.39 32.37 22.78
C PRO A 24 26.43 31.19 22.81
N ARG A 25 26.95 29.96 22.87
CA ARG A 25 26.27 28.97 23.71
C ARG A 25 26.17 29.65 25.06
N ALA A 26 24.97 30.12 25.41
CA ALA A 26 24.77 30.77 26.69
C ALA A 26 25.23 29.77 27.74
N ALA A 27 26.17 30.20 28.59
CA ALA A 27 26.67 29.39 29.68
C ALA A 27 25.57 29.35 30.74
N HIS A 28 24.54 28.54 30.48
CA HIS A 28 23.38 28.39 31.33
C HIS A 28 23.84 27.97 32.72
N ALA A 29 23.30 28.67 33.72
CA ALA A 29 23.74 28.51 35.09
C ALA A 29 23.13 27.23 35.64
N ALA A 30 23.88 26.13 35.54
CA ALA A 30 23.48 24.84 36.09
C ALA A 30 23.14 24.99 37.58
N THR A 31 21.92 24.60 37.95
CA THR A 31 21.32 24.96 39.23
C THR A 31 21.49 23.84 40.25
N THR A 32 22.35 24.03 41.25
CA THR A 32 22.47 23.08 42.37
C THR A 32 21.26 23.16 43.30
N ILE A 33 20.58 22.03 43.50
CA ILE A 33 19.48 21.85 44.44
C ILE A 33 19.99 20.98 45.60
N PRO A 34 20.22 21.53 46.81
CA PRO A 34 20.72 20.77 47.96
C PRO A 34 19.76 19.72 48.54
N GLY A 35 18.52 19.65 48.03
CA GLY A 35 17.40 18.91 48.61
C GLY A 35 16.47 19.80 49.45
N GLY A 36 15.46 19.19 50.07
CA GLY A 36 14.41 19.84 50.87
C GLY A 36 13.09 20.08 50.12
N ASN A 37 12.25 20.96 50.67
CA ASN A 37 10.91 21.23 50.14
C ASN A 37 10.96 22.17 48.91
N ILE A 38 10.43 21.70 47.79
CA ILE A 38 10.24 22.46 46.55
C ILE A 38 8.82 23.02 46.55
N ILE A 39 8.69 24.34 46.75
CA ILE A 39 7.40 25.03 46.90
C ILE A 39 7.21 26.02 45.74
N ASN A 40 6.23 25.74 44.87
CA ASN A 40 5.75 26.63 43.81
C ASN A 40 6.87 27.16 42.92
N GLN A 41 7.71 26.25 42.43
CA GLN A 41 8.84 26.55 41.53
C GLN A 41 8.53 26.18 40.09
N THR A 42 9.12 26.92 39.15
CA THR A 42 9.20 26.56 37.74
C THR A 42 10.66 26.36 37.36
N TRP A 43 11.01 25.18 36.87
CA TRP A 43 12.34 24.87 36.34
C TRP A 43 12.33 25.04 34.82
N THR A 44 13.35 25.72 34.30
CA THR A 44 13.39 26.22 32.92
C THR A 44 14.73 25.88 32.25
N PRO A 45 14.81 25.80 30.92
CA PRO A 45 16.06 25.49 30.23
C PRO A 45 17.22 26.42 30.61
N ALA A 46 16.92 27.66 31.01
CA ALA A 46 17.92 28.65 31.39
C ALA A 46 18.73 28.29 32.66
N GLY A 47 18.18 27.46 33.54
CA GLY A 47 18.85 26.95 34.75
C GLY A 47 19.30 25.47 34.65
N SER A 48 19.11 24.85 33.49
CA SER A 48 19.44 23.45 33.21
C SER A 48 20.96 23.26 33.01
N PRO A 49 21.57 22.13 33.45
CA PRO A 49 20.97 21.06 34.23
C PRO A 49 20.74 21.43 35.70
N TYR A 50 19.70 20.86 36.30
CA TYR A 50 19.41 20.97 37.73
C TYR A 50 20.10 19.82 38.48
N TYR A 51 21.11 20.13 39.30
CA TYR A 51 21.92 19.16 40.04
C TYR A 51 21.33 18.91 41.44
N VAL A 52 20.53 17.86 41.59
CA VAL A 52 19.92 17.46 42.87
C VAL A 52 20.92 16.66 43.71
N GLN A 53 21.32 17.20 44.86
CA GLN A 53 22.36 16.63 45.76
C GLN A 53 21.80 15.86 46.97
N GLY A 54 20.49 15.94 47.19
CA GLY A 54 19.77 15.26 48.26
C GLY A 54 18.26 15.39 48.06
N ASP A 55 17.49 14.64 48.83
CA ASP A 55 16.05 14.41 48.56
C ASP A 55 15.26 15.70 48.32
N ILE A 56 14.46 15.72 47.25
CA ILE A 56 13.47 16.77 47.03
C ILE A 56 12.07 16.28 47.38
N THR A 57 11.30 17.13 48.06
CA THR A 57 9.88 16.89 48.33
C THR A 57 9.05 18.02 47.74
N VAL A 58 8.06 17.72 46.90
CA VAL A 58 6.99 18.66 46.55
C VAL A 58 5.84 18.42 47.54
N PRO A 59 5.64 19.24 48.60
CA PRO A 59 4.65 18.97 49.64
C PRO A 59 3.21 19.14 49.15
N VAL A 60 2.24 18.61 49.91
CA VAL A 60 0.80 18.73 49.62
C VAL A 60 0.43 20.21 49.44
N GLY A 61 -0.26 20.54 48.34
CA GLY A 61 -0.67 21.91 48.00
C GLY A 61 0.42 22.78 47.37
N ALA A 62 1.64 22.27 47.15
CA ALA A 62 2.67 22.93 46.35
C ALA A 62 2.76 22.33 44.94
N LYS A 63 3.27 23.13 43.99
CA LYS A 63 3.53 22.74 42.60
C LYS A 63 5.01 22.82 42.24
N LEU A 64 5.50 21.91 41.41
CA LEU A 64 6.74 22.02 40.65
C LEU A 64 6.40 21.85 39.16
N THR A 65 6.63 22.90 38.36
CA THR A 65 6.52 22.87 36.91
C THR A 65 7.91 22.71 36.29
N ILE A 66 8.08 21.83 35.31
CA ILE A 66 9.34 21.61 34.59
C ILE A 66 9.10 21.71 33.09
N GLN A 67 9.74 22.70 32.45
CA GLN A 67 9.54 23.02 31.03
C GLN A 67 10.33 22.10 30.08
N ALA A 68 9.89 22.00 28.82
CA ALA A 68 10.56 21.27 27.74
C ALA A 68 12.08 21.50 27.67
N GLY A 69 12.84 20.44 27.44
CA GLY A 69 14.31 20.48 27.33
C GLY A 69 15.07 20.68 28.65
N VAL A 70 14.38 20.71 29.80
CA VAL A 70 15.06 20.70 31.11
C VAL A 70 15.65 19.34 31.42
N GLU A 71 16.89 19.34 31.89
CA GLU A 71 17.60 18.17 32.38
C GLU A 71 17.72 18.27 33.91
N VAL A 72 17.37 17.19 34.62
CA VAL A 72 17.52 17.06 36.07
C VAL A 72 18.44 15.86 36.32
N GLN A 73 19.53 16.11 37.04
CA GLN A 73 20.52 15.09 37.37
C GLN A 73 20.55 14.86 38.88
N PHE A 74 20.33 13.62 39.31
CA PHE A 74 20.32 13.19 40.71
C PHE A 74 21.68 12.59 41.10
N ALA A 75 22.19 12.93 42.30
CA ALA A 75 23.46 12.39 42.80
C ALA A 75 23.34 10.91 43.19
N THR A 76 24.44 10.16 43.08
CA THR A 76 24.51 8.72 43.43
C THR A 76 24.70 8.46 44.93
N SER A 77 24.47 9.47 45.76
CA SER A 77 24.56 9.41 47.22
C SER A 77 23.75 10.57 47.79
N ASP A 78 22.78 10.28 48.66
CA ASP A 78 22.00 11.35 49.31
C ASP A 78 22.87 12.16 50.29
N GLY A 79 22.97 13.46 50.04
CA GLY A 79 23.66 14.43 50.89
C GLY A 79 22.92 14.83 52.17
N LEU A 80 21.64 14.45 52.32
CA LEU A 80 20.84 14.70 53.52
C LEU A 80 20.78 13.48 54.47
N ALA A 81 20.94 12.28 53.93
CA ALA A 81 20.67 10.98 54.57
C ALA A 81 19.23 10.87 55.13
N THR A 82 18.23 11.19 54.31
CA THR A 82 16.81 11.24 54.69
C THR A 82 15.94 10.26 53.90
N GLY A 83 14.83 10.72 53.29
CA GLY A 83 14.06 9.94 52.32
C GLY A 83 13.39 8.66 52.83
N LYS A 84 13.19 7.75 51.88
CA LYS A 84 12.67 6.38 51.99
C LYS A 84 13.82 5.36 51.90
N ASP A 85 14.93 5.73 51.26
CA ASP A 85 16.26 5.13 51.34
C ASP A 85 17.31 6.20 51.69
N THR A 86 17.99 6.08 52.84
CA THR A 86 18.95 7.09 53.34
C THR A 86 20.30 7.10 52.59
N SER A 87 20.37 6.54 51.38
CA SER A 87 21.60 6.44 50.59
C SER A 87 21.44 6.81 49.11
N GLU A 88 20.25 6.70 48.52
CA GLU A 88 19.96 7.12 47.15
C GLU A 88 19.09 8.40 47.13
N VAL A 89 19.38 9.36 46.24
CA VAL A 89 18.57 10.61 46.16
C VAL A 89 17.17 10.35 45.60
N GLU A 90 16.15 10.93 46.25
CA GLU A 90 14.73 10.81 45.89
C GLU A 90 14.08 12.08 45.33
N ALA A 91 13.04 11.88 44.51
CA ALA A 91 12.08 12.92 44.13
C ALA A 91 10.66 12.57 44.62
N THR A 92 10.34 12.95 45.87
CA THR A 92 9.05 12.66 46.51
C THR A 92 7.98 13.69 46.14
N ILE A 93 6.89 13.23 45.51
CA ILE A 93 5.77 14.07 45.07
C ILE A 93 4.54 13.81 45.96
N ARG A 94 4.14 14.85 46.71
CA ARG A 94 2.94 14.90 47.56
C ARG A 94 1.95 15.97 47.14
N GLY A 95 2.41 17.00 46.43
CA GLY A 95 1.60 17.99 45.72
C GLY A 95 1.56 17.69 44.22
N THR A 96 1.74 18.71 43.39
CA THR A 96 1.69 18.59 41.92
C THR A 96 3.09 18.62 41.31
N LEU A 97 3.45 17.59 40.54
CA LEU A 97 4.55 17.64 39.56
C LEU A 97 3.93 17.79 38.16
N GLU A 98 4.32 18.83 37.44
CA GLU A 98 3.90 19.09 36.06
C GLU A 98 5.11 19.11 35.15
N VAL A 99 5.22 18.14 34.25
CA VAL A 99 6.27 18.08 33.24
C VAL A 99 5.70 18.41 31.86
N GLN A 100 6.25 19.44 31.24
CA GLN A 100 5.80 20.02 29.98
C GLN A 100 6.81 19.74 28.85
N GLY A 101 7.21 18.49 28.67
CA GLY A 101 8.14 18.07 27.63
C GLY A 101 7.47 17.95 26.26
N THR A 102 8.27 18.09 25.19
CA THR A 102 7.85 17.79 23.81
C THR A 102 8.70 16.68 23.20
N ALA A 103 8.25 16.04 22.12
CA ALA A 103 9.03 15.00 21.44
C ALA A 103 10.40 15.51 20.92
N ALA A 104 10.48 16.78 20.51
CA ALA A 104 11.72 17.43 20.09
C ALA A 104 12.61 17.91 21.25
N SER A 105 12.02 18.19 22.42
CA SER A 105 12.70 18.67 23.63
C SER A 105 12.11 18.00 24.88
N PRO A 106 12.41 16.70 25.10
CA PRO A 106 11.91 15.98 26.26
C PRO A 106 12.55 16.50 27.55
N VAL A 107 11.84 16.35 28.67
CA VAL A 107 12.44 16.56 30.00
C VAL A 107 13.14 15.28 30.42
N THR A 108 14.36 15.36 30.95
CA THR A 108 15.16 14.17 31.27
C THR A 108 15.57 14.15 32.74
N PHE A 109 15.16 13.09 33.46
CA PHE A 109 15.61 12.74 34.80
C PHE A 109 16.63 11.61 34.71
N ARG A 110 17.86 11.83 35.20
CA ARG A 110 18.95 10.84 35.15
C ARG A 110 19.93 10.94 36.32
N SER A 111 20.91 10.03 36.38
CA SER A 111 22.04 10.16 37.31
C SER A 111 23.03 11.26 36.87
N GLN A 112 23.67 11.93 37.83
CA GLN A 112 24.83 12.81 37.62
C GLN A 112 26.06 12.05 37.12
N THR A 113 26.17 10.75 37.43
CA THR A 113 27.30 9.93 37.00
C THR A 113 27.10 9.49 35.56
N SER A 114 27.87 10.10 34.65
CA SER A 114 27.90 9.70 33.24
C SER A 114 28.26 8.22 33.08
N GLY A 115 27.43 7.47 32.35
CA GLY A 115 27.59 6.03 32.16
C GLY A 115 27.15 5.16 33.35
N ALA A 116 26.41 5.71 34.32
CA ALA A 116 25.82 4.93 35.40
C ALA A 116 24.87 3.83 34.90
N GLY A 117 24.79 2.73 35.64
CA GLY A 117 23.81 1.67 35.41
C GLY A 117 22.41 2.01 35.92
N ALA A 118 21.58 0.99 36.07
CA ALA A 118 20.36 1.05 36.87
C ALA A 118 20.70 1.07 38.38
N GLY A 119 19.86 1.69 39.21
CA GLY A 119 20.12 1.83 40.65
C GLY A 119 21.28 2.79 40.97
N ALA A 120 21.24 3.98 40.37
CA ALA A 120 22.19 5.07 40.61
C ALA A 120 21.53 6.32 41.24
N TRP A 121 20.24 6.25 41.55
CA TRP A 121 19.40 7.17 42.34
C TRP A 121 18.03 6.47 42.52
N TYR A 122 17.23 6.85 43.53
CA TYR A 122 16.10 6.01 43.93
C TYR A 122 14.96 6.02 42.92
N GLY A 123 14.52 7.21 42.50
CA GLY A 123 13.41 7.40 41.59
C GLY A 123 12.46 8.55 41.94
N VAL A 124 11.39 8.67 41.15
CA VAL A 124 10.23 9.52 41.45
C VAL A 124 9.28 8.76 42.37
N VAL A 125 9.02 9.28 43.57
CA VAL A 125 8.23 8.60 44.61
C VAL A 125 6.88 9.29 44.78
N VAL A 126 5.81 8.50 44.83
CA VAL A 126 4.45 8.96 45.15
C VAL A 126 3.97 8.22 46.40
N ASP A 127 3.79 8.93 47.50
CA ASP A 127 3.47 8.34 48.82
C ASP A 127 2.19 8.89 49.46
N THR A 128 1.42 9.71 48.74
CA THR A 128 0.15 10.24 49.24
C THR A 128 -0.94 10.34 48.16
N ALA A 129 -2.20 10.21 48.58
CA ALA A 129 -3.33 10.12 47.66
C ALA A 129 -3.70 11.45 46.96
N GLY A 130 -3.23 12.58 47.47
CA GLY A 130 -3.42 13.91 46.88
C GLY A 130 -2.34 14.35 45.89
N ALA A 131 -1.39 13.47 45.56
CA ALA A 131 -0.34 13.78 44.59
C ALA A 131 -0.88 13.78 43.16
N VAL A 132 -0.51 14.78 42.37
CA VAL A 132 -0.89 14.92 40.95
C VAL A 132 0.38 14.94 40.11
N LEU A 133 0.46 14.08 39.10
CA LEU A 133 1.58 14.03 38.17
C LEU A 133 1.05 14.26 36.75
N THR A 134 1.75 15.07 35.96
CA THR A 134 1.70 15.03 34.49
C THR A 134 3.12 14.85 33.97
N THR A 135 3.31 13.94 33.01
CA THR A 135 4.63 13.38 32.67
C THR A 135 4.96 13.45 31.18
N THR A 136 4.31 14.37 30.46
CA THR A 136 4.35 14.51 29.01
C THR A 136 5.79 14.68 28.49
N ASN A 137 6.24 13.74 27.65
CA ASN A 137 7.61 13.56 27.16
C ASN A 137 8.69 13.62 28.25
N LEU A 138 8.43 13.02 29.41
CA LEU A 138 9.44 12.78 30.45
C LEU A 138 10.24 11.51 30.15
N VAL A 139 11.58 11.61 30.16
CA VAL A 139 12.50 10.48 30.14
C VAL A 139 13.04 10.25 31.55
N VAL A 140 12.89 9.03 32.09
CA VAL A 140 13.45 8.64 33.41
C VAL A 140 14.41 7.47 33.23
N GLN A 141 15.67 7.65 33.64
CA GLN A 141 16.74 6.66 33.46
C GLN A 141 17.73 6.59 34.63
N ASN A 142 18.47 5.48 34.69
CA ASN A 142 19.47 5.15 35.72
C ASN A 142 18.92 4.99 37.15
N ALA A 143 17.61 5.04 37.36
CA ALA A 143 17.01 4.93 38.69
C ALA A 143 16.95 3.49 39.20
N GLN A 144 16.71 3.30 40.49
CA GLN A 144 16.22 2.02 41.02
C GLN A 144 14.77 1.79 40.53
N TYR A 145 13.90 2.78 40.70
CA TYR A 145 12.53 2.80 40.19
C TYR A 145 12.35 4.04 39.30
N GLY A 146 11.88 3.90 38.05
CA GLY A 146 11.49 5.08 37.26
C GLY A 146 10.39 5.87 37.98
N PHE A 147 9.36 5.15 38.43
CA PHE A 147 8.37 5.64 39.39
C PHE A 147 8.09 4.59 40.48
N HIS A 148 7.94 5.02 41.73
CA HIS A 148 7.51 4.19 42.86
C HIS A 148 6.25 4.78 43.52
N VAL A 149 5.09 4.20 43.22
CA VAL A 149 3.78 4.62 43.74
C VAL A 149 3.38 3.72 44.92
N SER A 150 3.48 4.25 46.13
CA SER A 150 3.12 3.55 47.39
C SER A 150 1.72 3.88 47.91
N ALA A 151 1.11 4.97 47.44
CA ALA A 151 -0.28 5.34 47.72
C ALA A 151 -0.81 6.27 46.62
N GLY A 152 -2.13 6.37 46.51
CA GLY A 152 -2.80 7.19 45.49
C GLY A 152 -2.97 6.52 44.14
N THR A 153 -3.55 7.26 43.20
CA THR A 153 -3.89 6.80 41.85
C THR A 153 -3.46 7.81 40.78
N PRO A 154 -2.15 8.12 40.63
CA PRO A 154 -1.67 9.04 39.61
C PRO A 154 -1.93 8.52 38.19
N THR A 155 -2.13 9.45 37.28
CA THR A 155 -2.07 9.22 35.83
C THR A 155 -0.65 9.49 35.36
N LEU A 156 -0.01 8.49 34.77
CA LEU A 156 1.33 8.60 34.18
C LEU A 156 1.21 8.51 32.67
N ASP A 157 1.29 9.65 31.99
CA ASP A 157 1.07 9.78 30.55
C ASP A 157 2.34 10.20 29.79
N GLY A 158 2.56 9.64 28.60
CA GLY A 158 3.50 10.18 27.61
C GLY A 158 4.98 10.10 28.01
N PHE A 159 5.39 9.14 28.84
CA PHE A 159 6.76 9.06 29.39
C PHE A 159 7.57 7.87 28.84
N THR A 160 8.89 7.99 28.87
CA THR A 160 9.82 6.87 28.63
C THR A 160 10.58 6.53 29.91
N ALA A 161 10.44 5.30 30.41
CA ALA A 161 11.27 4.77 31.50
C ALA A 161 12.24 3.71 30.96
N HIS A 162 13.54 3.99 30.97
CA HIS A 162 14.54 3.03 30.48
C HIS A 162 15.82 2.96 31.32
N THR A 163 16.49 1.80 31.31
CA THR A 163 17.77 1.61 32.04
C THR A 163 17.64 1.85 33.55
N ASN A 164 16.44 1.65 34.11
CA ASN A 164 16.18 1.60 35.54
C ASN A 164 16.14 0.14 36.01
N SER A 165 16.12 -0.15 37.33
CA SER A 165 15.93 -1.54 37.79
C SER A 165 14.47 -1.98 37.58
N TYR A 166 13.53 -1.05 37.76
CA TYR A 166 12.10 -1.20 37.46
C TYR A 166 11.62 0.06 36.71
N GLY A 167 10.79 -0.08 35.68
CA GLY A 167 10.17 1.06 35.00
C GLY A 167 9.16 1.77 35.92
N VAL A 168 8.11 1.07 36.32
CA VAL A 168 7.14 1.54 37.33
C VAL A 168 6.89 0.45 38.38
N TYR A 169 6.84 0.85 39.65
CA TYR A 169 6.59 -0.03 40.80
C TYR A 169 5.43 0.51 41.65
N TYR A 170 4.34 -0.25 41.72
CA TYR A 170 3.20 0.02 42.60
C TYR A 170 3.30 -0.85 43.86
N THR A 171 3.10 -0.26 45.04
CA THR A 171 3.16 -0.96 46.34
C THR A 171 1.99 -0.59 47.26
N ALA A 172 1.73 -1.45 48.25
CA ALA A 172 0.74 -1.25 49.32
C ALA A 172 -0.68 -0.99 48.79
N THR A 173 -1.10 0.27 48.67
CA THR A 173 -2.41 0.69 48.12
C THR A 173 -2.29 1.58 46.89
N GLY A 174 -1.09 1.78 46.33
CA GLY A 174 -0.86 2.52 45.10
C GLY A 174 -1.48 1.82 43.88
N GLY A 175 -2.22 2.57 43.07
CA GLY A 175 -2.76 2.17 41.77
C GLY A 175 -2.68 3.34 40.79
N GLY A 176 -3.56 3.41 39.80
CA GLY A 176 -3.64 4.54 38.87
C GLY A 176 -3.75 4.12 37.41
N SER A 177 -3.12 4.89 36.52
CA SER A 177 -3.08 4.60 35.08
C SER A 177 -1.72 4.89 34.46
N ILE A 178 -1.39 4.14 33.42
CA ILE A 178 -0.24 4.34 32.53
C ILE A 178 -0.78 4.48 31.11
N SER A 179 -0.44 5.57 30.40
CA SER A 179 -0.82 5.81 29.02
C SER A 179 0.33 6.34 28.17
N ASN A 180 0.33 6.01 26.87
CA ASN A 180 1.27 6.55 25.87
C ASN A 180 2.75 6.36 26.28
N ALA A 181 3.07 5.27 26.98
CA ALA A 181 4.32 5.11 27.73
C ALA A 181 5.25 4.04 27.16
N ILE A 182 6.55 4.35 27.10
CA ILE A 182 7.61 3.45 26.64
C ILE A 182 8.43 2.96 27.82
N LEU A 183 8.23 1.71 28.24
CA LEU A 183 8.98 1.10 29.33
C LEU A 183 9.94 0.05 28.74
N ARG A 184 11.20 0.44 28.53
CA ARG A 184 12.16 -0.39 27.78
C ARG A 184 13.51 -0.60 28.45
N ASN A 185 14.13 -1.76 28.24
CA ASN A 185 15.49 -2.06 28.72
C ASN A 185 15.69 -1.83 30.23
N ASN A 186 14.66 -2.01 31.06
CA ASN A 186 14.78 -1.96 32.53
C ASN A 186 15.21 -3.33 33.07
N GLY A 187 16.10 -3.34 34.07
CA GLY A 187 16.87 -4.51 34.49
C GLY A 187 16.06 -5.68 35.06
N SER A 188 14.89 -5.43 35.65
CA SER A 188 14.04 -6.47 36.24
C SER A 188 12.60 -6.48 35.69
N ARG A 189 11.86 -5.37 35.77
CA ARG A 189 10.49 -5.28 35.23
C ARG A 189 10.22 -3.98 34.48
N GLY A 190 9.34 -4.05 33.48
CA GLY A 190 8.65 -2.88 32.94
C GLY A 190 7.71 -2.28 34.00
N VAL A 191 6.65 -3.00 34.33
CA VAL A 191 5.71 -2.68 35.42
C VAL A 191 5.71 -3.80 36.46
N TYR A 192 5.75 -3.45 37.75
CA TYR A 192 5.52 -4.38 38.85
C TYR A 192 4.46 -3.83 39.80
N VAL A 193 3.45 -4.64 40.14
CA VAL A 193 2.41 -4.31 41.13
C VAL A 193 2.51 -5.28 42.29
N TYR A 194 2.81 -4.77 43.49
CA TYR A 194 2.86 -5.53 44.75
C TYR A 194 1.78 -5.03 45.71
N ALA A 195 0.56 -5.53 45.54
CA ALA A 195 -0.60 -5.11 46.31
C ALA A 195 -0.63 -5.82 47.68
N SER A 196 -0.47 -5.06 48.75
CA SER A 196 -0.28 -5.59 50.12
C SER A 196 -1.00 -4.80 51.22
N GLY A 197 -1.55 -3.63 50.90
CA GLY A 197 -2.37 -2.84 51.82
C GLY A 197 -3.82 -3.33 51.88
N ALA A 198 -4.61 -2.73 52.78
CA ALA A 198 -6.04 -3.00 52.89
C ALA A 198 -6.83 -2.18 51.85
N GLY A 199 -7.71 -2.85 51.11
CA GLY A 199 -8.58 -2.23 50.09
C GLY A 199 -8.61 -3.01 48.78
N SER A 200 -8.96 -2.31 47.70
CA SER A 200 -8.81 -2.79 46.32
C SER A 200 -7.80 -1.90 45.60
N VAL A 201 -6.95 -2.50 44.77
CA VAL A 201 -5.98 -1.80 43.91
C VAL A 201 -6.38 -2.00 42.46
N SER A 202 -6.39 -0.91 41.69
CA SER A 202 -6.66 -0.92 40.25
C SER A 202 -5.54 -0.22 39.47
N LEU A 203 -5.09 -0.83 38.38
CA LEU A 203 -4.18 -0.24 37.41
C LEU A 203 -4.72 -0.44 35.99
N SER A 204 -4.71 0.61 35.17
CA SER A 204 -4.83 0.48 33.71
C SER A 204 -3.49 0.76 33.02
N ILE A 205 -3.24 0.03 31.94
CA ILE A 205 -2.13 0.24 31.01
C ILE A 205 -2.74 0.34 29.61
N THR A 206 -2.67 1.52 28.99
CA THR A 206 -3.30 1.82 27.69
C THR A 206 -2.27 2.39 26.73
N ASN A 207 -2.36 2.13 25.43
CA ASN A 207 -1.48 2.73 24.41
C ASN A 207 0.00 2.70 24.82
N SER A 208 0.52 1.57 25.28
CA SER A 208 1.87 1.52 25.91
C SER A 208 2.75 0.45 25.30
N THR A 209 4.04 0.74 25.16
CA THR A 209 5.04 -0.19 24.59
C THR A 209 6.03 -0.60 25.67
N LEU A 210 5.91 -1.85 26.12
CA LEU A 210 6.84 -2.50 27.05
C LEU A 210 7.78 -3.37 26.21
N TYR A 211 9.08 -3.09 26.25
CA TYR A 211 10.05 -3.71 25.35
C TYR A 211 11.35 -4.13 26.06
N SER A 212 11.71 -5.41 25.96
CA SER A 212 13.04 -5.91 26.37
C SER A 212 13.44 -5.57 27.82
N ASN A 213 12.48 -5.58 28.75
CA ASN A 213 12.78 -5.53 30.19
C ASN A 213 13.17 -6.94 30.69
N GLY A 214 14.09 -7.04 31.65
CA GLY A 214 14.82 -8.29 31.93
C GLY A 214 13.96 -9.52 32.24
N SER A 215 13.26 -9.51 33.37
CA SER A 215 12.45 -10.65 33.83
C SER A 215 11.01 -10.57 33.32
N TYR A 216 10.34 -9.43 33.50
CA TYR A 216 8.91 -9.31 33.21
C TYR A 216 8.54 -8.02 32.47
N GLY A 217 7.58 -8.11 31.56
CA GLY A 217 6.88 -6.92 31.04
C GLY A 217 5.99 -6.34 32.12
N VAL A 218 4.90 -7.05 32.44
CA VAL A 218 4.03 -6.75 33.59
C VAL A 218 4.08 -7.91 34.58
N HIS A 219 4.42 -7.61 35.83
CA HIS A 219 4.33 -8.56 36.96
C HIS A 219 3.28 -8.05 37.95
N THR A 220 2.32 -8.89 38.35
CA THR A 220 1.29 -8.54 39.35
C THR A 220 1.28 -9.55 40.49
N TYR A 221 1.33 -9.06 41.73
CA TYR A 221 1.29 -9.87 42.95
C TYR A 221 0.29 -9.27 43.96
N THR A 222 -0.45 -10.14 44.66
CA THR A 222 -1.28 -9.72 45.81
C THR A 222 -1.23 -10.71 46.98
N ALA A 223 -1.08 -10.20 48.20
CA ALA A 223 -1.07 -10.98 49.44
C ALA A 223 -2.41 -10.96 50.20
N SER A 224 -3.24 -9.93 49.99
CA SER A 224 -4.46 -9.70 50.78
C SER A 224 -5.53 -8.80 50.10
N PRO A 225 -5.20 -7.73 49.34
CA PRO A 225 -6.22 -6.94 48.64
C PRO A 225 -6.76 -7.64 47.37
N THR A 226 -7.88 -7.12 46.87
CA THR A 226 -8.32 -7.38 45.49
C THR A 226 -7.49 -6.52 44.53
N LEU A 227 -6.85 -7.13 43.55
CA LEU A 227 -6.04 -6.46 42.53
C LEU A 227 -6.67 -6.65 41.14
N THR A 228 -6.99 -5.55 40.46
CA THR A 228 -7.44 -5.56 39.07
C THR A 228 -6.42 -4.83 38.19
N VAL A 229 -5.93 -5.46 37.14
CA VAL A 229 -5.09 -4.81 36.12
C VAL A 229 -5.71 -4.99 34.73
N THR A 230 -5.92 -3.89 34.01
CA THR A 230 -6.34 -3.90 32.60
C THR A 230 -5.18 -3.48 31.71
N ILE A 231 -5.02 -4.18 30.59
CA ILE A 231 -4.00 -3.90 29.57
C ILE A 231 -4.72 -3.84 28.22
N THR A 232 -4.69 -2.67 27.58
CA THR A 232 -5.47 -2.38 26.36
C THR A 232 -4.63 -1.61 25.35
N ASN A 233 -4.82 -1.85 24.04
CA ASN A 233 -4.14 -1.13 22.96
C ASN A 233 -2.61 -1.06 23.16
N SER A 234 -1.99 -2.09 23.73
CA SER A 234 -0.59 -2.05 24.21
C SER A 234 0.24 -3.20 23.64
N ILE A 235 1.56 -3.02 23.60
CA ILE A 235 2.51 -4.01 23.07
C ILE A 235 3.48 -4.43 24.19
N VAL A 236 3.66 -5.73 24.42
CA VAL A 236 4.50 -6.28 25.49
C VAL A 236 5.45 -7.36 24.95
N THR A 237 6.69 -6.98 24.62
CA THR A 237 7.57 -7.80 23.77
C THR A 237 9.01 -7.98 24.29
N ASN A 238 9.62 -9.12 23.95
CA ASN A 238 11.02 -9.47 24.21
C ASN A 238 11.43 -9.60 25.70
N HIS A 239 10.54 -10.06 26.59
CA HIS A 239 10.82 -10.33 28.00
C HIS A 239 11.09 -11.82 28.27
N SER A 240 11.66 -12.16 29.43
CA SER A 240 11.64 -13.57 29.90
C SER A 240 10.21 -14.08 30.13
N THR A 241 9.30 -13.21 30.59
CA THR A 241 7.85 -13.45 30.58
C THR A 241 7.11 -12.15 30.31
N GLY A 242 6.18 -12.13 29.36
CA GLY A 242 5.45 -10.92 28.95
C GLY A 242 4.56 -10.39 30.08
N ILE A 243 3.53 -11.16 30.43
CA ILE A 243 2.57 -10.84 31.49
C ILE A 243 2.53 -11.99 32.51
N PHE A 244 2.93 -11.72 33.75
CA PHE A 244 2.92 -12.68 34.86
C PHE A 244 1.98 -12.25 35.98
N ARG A 245 0.96 -13.07 36.24
CA ARG A 245 -0.01 -12.93 37.34
C ARG A 245 0.27 -13.94 38.44
N GLU A 246 0.69 -13.44 39.60
CA GLU A 246 0.99 -14.20 40.82
C GLU A 246 0.00 -13.85 41.96
N THR A 247 -0.31 -14.81 42.83
CA THR A 247 -1.21 -14.63 43.97
C THR A 247 -0.67 -15.30 45.23
N GLY A 248 -0.35 -14.50 46.26
CA GLY A 248 0.15 -14.95 47.56
C GLY A 248 -0.90 -15.04 48.67
N GLY A 249 -2.18 -14.80 48.37
CA GLY A 249 -3.29 -14.88 49.32
C GLY A 249 -4.49 -13.98 48.99
N GLY A 250 -4.27 -12.90 48.24
CA GLY A 250 -5.34 -12.03 47.74
C GLY A 250 -5.94 -12.51 46.42
N SER A 251 -7.00 -11.83 45.97
CA SER A 251 -7.59 -12.07 44.65
C SER A 251 -6.95 -11.15 43.61
N SER A 252 -6.51 -11.70 42.47
CA SER A 252 -6.02 -10.91 41.33
C SER A 252 -6.76 -11.28 40.04
N THR A 253 -7.15 -10.25 39.29
CA THR A 253 -7.66 -10.32 37.93
C THR A 253 -6.75 -9.50 37.02
N VAL A 254 -6.30 -10.10 35.92
CA VAL A 254 -5.56 -9.41 34.86
C VAL A 254 -6.33 -9.63 33.56
N THR A 255 -6.72 -8.54 32.90
CA THR A 255 -7.49 -8.56 31.64
C THR A 255 -6.66 -7.91 30.54
N VAL A 256 -6.51 -8.60 29.42
CA VAL A 256 -5.72 -8.14 28.26
C VAL A 256 -6.64 -8.10 27.04
N THR A 257 -6.70 -6.97 26.36
CA THR A 257 -7.59 -6.75 25.19
C THR A 257 -6.91 -5.90 24.14
N TYR A 258 -7.17 -6.12 22.85
CA TYR A 258 -6.61 -5.32 21.73
C TYR A 258 -5.10 -5.05 21.87
N SER A 259 -4.34 -6.05 22.33
CA SER A 259 -2.93 -5.89 22.70
C SER A 259 -2.08 -7.01 22.12
N ASP A 260 -0.85 -6.69 21.73
CA ASP A 260 0.12 -7.65 21.23
C ASP A 260 1.09 -8.07 22.34
N VAL A 261 1.27 -9.38 22.52
CA VAL A 261 2.16 -9.95 23.53
C VAL A 261 2.98 -11.06 22.89
N TRP A 262 4.11 -10.69 22.30
CA TRP A 262 4.91 -11.52 21.40
C TRP A 262 6.41 -11.56 21.77
N GLY A 263 7.15 -12.55 21.26
CA GLY A 263 8.62 -12.61 21.37
C GLY A 263 9.15 -12.80 22.80
N ASN A 264 8.28 -13.04 23.79
CA ASN A 264 8.67 -13.34 25.15
C ASN A 264 8.92 -14.84 25.30
N SER A 265 9.86 -15.27 26.14
CA SER A 265 10.07 -16.72 26.40
C SER A 265 8.85 -17.41 27.04
N THR A 266 7.91 -16.63 27.57
CA THR A 266 6.53 -17.02 27.87
C THR A 266 5.65 -15.78 27.78
N ASN A 267 4.74 -15.69 26.80
CA ASN A 267 3.91 -14.48 26.60
C ASN A 267 2.97 -14.23 27.79
N TYR A 268 2.33 -15.27 28.31
CA TYR A 268 1.42 -15.19 29.46
C TYR A 268 1.72 -16.28 30.50
N SER A 269 1.75 -15.90 31.78
CA SER A 269 1.80 -16.83 32.91
C SER A 269 0.77 -16.41 33.96
N GLY A 270 -0.16 -17.29 34.32
CA GLY A 270 -1.28 -16.97 35.22
C GLY A 270 -2.34 -16.03 34.63
N ALA A 271 -2.16 -15.54 33.40
CA ALA A 271 -3.09 -14.72 32.62
C ALA A 271 -3.29 -15.34 31.22
N THR A 272 -4.17 -14.74 30.40
CA THR A 272 -4.41 -15.15 29.00
C THR A 272 -4.68 -13.93 28.13
N ALA A 273 -4.51 -14.08 26.81
CA ALA A 273 -5.06 -13.16 25.83
C ALA A 273 -6.60 -13.08 25.97
N GLY A 274 -7.16 -11.88 25.77
CA GLY A 274 -8.61 -11.64 25.65
C GLY A 274 -8.93 -10.93 24.32
N THR A 275 -10.20 -10.52 24.14
CA THR A 275 -10.75 -9.98 22.87
C THR A 275 -9.80 -9.00 22.16
N GLY A 276 -9.56 -9.22 20.88
CA GLY A 276 -8.68 -8.39 20.04
C GLY A 276 -7.17 -8.54 20.30
N SER A 277 -6.75 -9.29 21.33
CA SER A 277 -5.34 -9.51 21.61
C SER A 277 -4.75 -10.60 20.74
N PHE A 278 -3.48 -10.46 20.37
CA PHE A 278 -2.76 -11.41 19.52
C PHE A 278 -1.30 -11.56 19.98
N SER A 279 -0.51 -12.26 19.17
CA SER A 279 0.93 -12.47 19.35
C SER A 279 1.55 -12.59 17.97
N SER A 280 2.12 -11.51 17.44
CA SER A 280 2.85 -11.49 16.18
C SER A 280 3.94 -10.41 16.23
N ASN A 281 5.00 -10.52 15.42
CA ASN A 281 6.09 -9.56 15.42
C ASN A 281 5.57 -8.13 15.16
N PRO A 282 5.80 -7.15 16.06
CA PRO A 282 5.34 -5.77 15.86
C PRO A 282 5.96 -5.05 14.66
N LEU A 283 7.00 -5.63 14.03
CA LEU A 283 7.76 -5.02 12.93
C LEU A 283 8.18 -3.58 13.26
N TYR A 284 8.93 -3.42 14.36
CA TYR A 284 9.50 -2.13 14.73
C TYR A 284 10.58 -1.68 13.74
N VAL A 285 10.76 -0.36 13.61
CA VAL A 285 11.85 0.25 12.80
C VAL A 285 13.23 -0.27 13.22
N GLY A 286 13.45 -0.45 14.53
CA GLY A 286 14.66 -1.07 15.07
C GLY A 286 15.12 -0.43 16.38
N ALA A 287 15.44 -1.24 17.39
CA ALA A 287 15.79 -0.76 18.72
C ALA A 287 16.97 0.25 18.68
N PRO A 288 16.88 1.41 19.39
CA PRO A 288 15.88 1.75 20.41
C PRO A 288 14.57 2.35 19.87
N ASN A 289 14.40 2.52 18.55
CA ASN A 289 13.18 3.03 17.94
C ASN A 289 12.11 1.92 17.87
N VAL A 290 11.07 2.05 18.70
CA VAL A 290 9.94 1.11 18.79
C VAL A 290 8.67 1.67 18.10
N ARG A 291 8.80 2.59 17.14
CA ARG A 291 7.73 2.87 16.17
C ARG A 291 7.43 1.64 15.33
N LEU A 292 6.17 1.50 14.91
CA LEU A 292 5.72 0.48 13.96
C LEU A 292 6.14 0.82 12.53
N THR A 293 6.30 -0.19 11.69
CA THR A 293 6.50 -0.01 10.24
C THR A 293 5.22 -0.25 9.43
N SER A 294 5.24 0.08 8.13
CA SER A 294 4.08 0.11 7.23
C SER A 294 3.19 -1.13 7.29
N ASN A 295 3.78 -2.33 7.36
CA ASN A 295 3.10 -3.62 7.32
C ASN A 295 2.90 -4.22 8.73
N SER A 296 3.15 -3.48 9.80
CA SER A 296 3.04 -4.00 11.16
C SER A 296 1.63 -4.54 11.46
N PRO A 297 1.49 -5.73 12.08
CA PRO A 297 0.20 -6.26 12.53
C PRO A 297 -0.39 -5.49 13.71
N ALA A 298 0.40 -4.64 14.36
CA ALA A 298 -0.05 -3.72 15.42
C ALA A 298 -0.65 -2.41 14.88
N ARG A 299 -0.62 -2.19 13.55
CA ARG A 299 -1.40 -1.11 12.92
C ARG A 299 -2.87 -1.48 12.84
N PHE A 300 -3.74 -0.49 13.02
CA PHE A 300 -5.21 -0.63 13.04
C PHE A 300 -5.80 -1.68 14.03
N ALA A 301 -5.00 -2.28 14.91
CA ALA A 301 -5.38 -3.40 15.77
C ALA A 301 -6.05 -2.99 17.10
N GLY A 302 -6.13 -1.69 17.37
CA GLY A 302 -6.68 -1.14 18.61
C GLY A 302 -8.20 -1.24 18.70
N SER A 303 -8.74 -1.03 19.90
CA SER A 303 -10.18 -1.12 20.20
C SER A 303 -11.08 -0.19 19.37
N GLY A 304 -10.51 0.85 18.75
CA GLY A 304 -11.19 1.79 17.85
C GLY A 304 -10.68 1.74 16.40
N GLY A 305 -9.95 0.69 16.00
CA GLY A 305 -9.39 0.57 14.65
C GLY A 305 -8.13 1.40 14.37
N GLY A 306 -7.52 2.01 15.39
CA GLY A 306 -6.22 2.70 15.30
C GLY A 306 -5.03 1.80 15.66
N ASP A 307 -3.81 2.32 15.54
CA ASP A 307 -2.58 1.63 15.93
C ASP A 307 -2.50 1.37 17.46
N ILE A 308 -1.74 0.36 17.86
CA ILE A 308 -1.49 0.02 19.28
C ILE A 308 -0.04 0.28 19.71
N GLY A 309 0.17 0.43 21.02
CA GLY A 309 1.45 0.83 21.60
C GLY A 309 1.55 2.34 21.85
N ALA A 310 2.75 2.79 22.23
CA ALA A 310 3.02 4.16 22.69
C ALA A 310 3.40 5.17 21.61
N LEU A 311 3.64 4.73 20.37
CA LEU A 311 4.04 5.57 19.26
C LEU A 311 3.20 5.22 18.02
N PRO A 312 2.55 6.19 17.36
CA PRO A 312 1.85 5.94 16.12
C PRO A 312 2.82 5.60 14.98
N TYR A 313 2.29 4.97 13.92
CA TYR A 313 2.97 4.89 12.64
C TYR A 313 3.18 6.29 12.02
N THR A 314 4.39 6.56 11.51
CA THR A 314 4.76 7.85 10.89
C THR A 314 5.45 7.67 9.53
N GLY A 315 4.97 6.72 8.71
CA GLY A 315 5.50 6.49 7.36
C GLY A 315 6.72 5.56 7.27
N ASP A 316 7.25 5.02 8.38
CA ASP A 316 8.42 4.15 8.36
C ASP A 316 8.16 2.83 7.60
N ALA A 317 8.79 2.61 6.45
CA ALA A 317 8.56 1.42 5.62
C ALA A 317 9.02 0.10 6.27
N THR A 318 8.26 -0.99 6.06
CA THR A 318 8.71 -2.34 6.45
C THR A 318 9.80 -2.84 5.50
N ASN A 319 10.89 -3.37 6.06
CA ASN A 319 11.96 -3.98 5.28
C ASN A 319 11.59 -5.40 4.83
N GLY A 320 11.10 -5.53 3.59
CA GLY A 320 10.75 -6.81 2.96
C GLY A 320 9.26 -7.12 2.99
N LEU A 321 8.88 -8.21 2.30
CA LEU A 321 7.48 -8.60 2.09
C LEU A 321 7.02 -9.56 3.19
N LEU A 322 6.71 -9.02 4.37
CA LEU A 322 6.12 -9.73 5.51
C LEU A 322 5.12 -8.83 6.27
N GLY A 323 4.41 -9.40 7.24
CA GLY A 323 3.43 -8.70 8.07
C GLY A 323 2.05 -8.67 7.41
N VAL A 324 1.36 -7.53 7.52
CA VAL A 324 0.03 -7.30 6.97
C VAL A 324 0.09 -6.22 5.89
N LEU A 325 -0.34 -6.55 4.67
CA LEU A 325 -0.58 -5.57 3.62
C LEU A 325 -1.88 -4.83 3.89
N TRP A 326 -1.77 -3.55 4.23
CA TRP A 326 -2.89 -2.65 4.55
C TRP A 326 -3.39 -1.82 3.36
N THR A 327 -2.67 -1.83 2.24
CA THR A 327 -2.96 -1.07 1.02
C THR A 327 -2.90 -1.97 -0.21
N ASN A 328 -3.69 -1.64 -1.24
CA ASN A 328 -3.67 -2.38 -2.51
C ASN A 328 -2.25 -2.38 -3.08
N THR A 329 -1.72 -3.57 -3.32
CA THR A 329 -0.31 -3.80 -3.65
C THR A 329 -0.22 -4.55 -4.97
N THR A 330 0.60 -4.07 -5.90
CA THR A 330 0.95 -4.80 -7.13
C THR A 330 2.43 -5.15 -7.11
N LEU A 331 2.73 -6.43 -7.24
CA LEU A 331 4.09 -6.93 -7.40
C LEU A 331 4.34 -7.20 -8.89
N ASN A 332 5.50 -6.77 -9.38
CA ASN A 332 5.84 -6.77 -10.80
C ASN A 332 7.10 -7.61 -11.07
N LEU A 333 7.38 -7.91 -12.35
CA LEU A 333 8.49 -8.79 -12.72
C LEU A 333 9.86 -8.20 -12.36
N ALA A 334 10.01 -6.87 -12.35
CA ALA A 334 11.28 -6.19 -12.07
C ALA A 334 11.73 -6.30 -10.61
N GLY A 335 10.79 -6.36 -9.65
CA GLY A 335 11.10 -6.61 -8.24
C GLY A 335 11.29 -8.09 -7.89
N SER A 336 11.33 -8.99 -8.88
CA SER A 336 11.30 -10.44 -8.68
C SER A 336 12.71 -11.07 -8.69
N PRO A 337 13.01 -12.08 -7.84
CA PRO A 337 12.12 -12.75 -6.89
C PRO A 337 11.95 -12.00 -5.57
N TYR A 338 10.69 -11.84 -5.13
CA TYR A 338 10.38 -11.25 -3.83
C TYR A 338 10.64 -12.26 -2.70
N ALA A 339 11.51 -11.90 -1.75
CA ALA A 339 11.71 -12.68 -0.53
C ALA A 339 10.55 -12.44 0.46
N VAL A 340 9.96 -13.52 0.96
CA VAL A 340 8.90 -13.52 1.98
C VAL A 340 9.47 -14.18 3.25
N PRO A 341 10.06 -13.39 4.17
CA PRO A 341 10.86 -13.92 5.28
C PRO A 341 10.04 -14.37 6.51
N GLY A 342 8.72 -14.27 6.46
CA GLY A 342 7.77 -14.69 7.50
C GLY A 342 6.34 -14.56 6.97
N ASP A 343 5.33 -14.66 7.85
CA ASP A 343 3.93 -14.56 7.44
C ASP A 343 3.65 -13.30 6.60
N LEU A 344 2.95 -13.49 5.48
CA LEU A 344 2.43 -12.44 4.63
C LEU A 344 0.90 -12.49 4.63
N THR A 345 0.25 -11.49 5.23
CA THR A 345 -1.21 -11.38 5.30
C THR A 345 -1.74 -10.31 4.34
N VAL A 346 -2.68 -10.66 3.47
CA VAL A 346 -3.49 -9.68 2.72
C VAL A 346 -4.71 -9.32 3.57
N SER A 347 -4.79 -8.08 4.06
CA SER A 347 -5.85 -7.66 5.00
C SER A 347 -7.24 -7.61 4.35
N PRO A 348 -8.36 -7.71 5.11
CA PRO A 348 -9.71 -7.54 4.55
C PRO A 348 -9.87 -6.25 3.74
N GLY A 349 -10.52 -6.34 2.58
CA GLY A 349 -10.69 -5.21 1.65
C GLY A 349 -9.46 -4.88 0.80
N VAL A 350 -8.27 -5.38 1.14
CA VAL A 350 -7.03 -5.17 0.39
C VAL A 350 -6.91 -6.19 -0.74
N THR A 351 -6.41 -5.75 -1.89
CA THR A 351 -6.06 -6.60 -3.04
C THR A 351 -4.55 -6.66 -3.23
N LEU A 352 -3.99 -7.87 -3.27
CA LEU A 352 -2.63 -8.14 -3.72
C LEU A 352 -2.67 -8.68 -5.15
N THR A 353 -2.02 -7.98 -6.06
CA THR A 353 -1.91 -8.35 -7.48
C THR A 353 -0.50 -8.83 -7.80
N LEU A 354 -0.38 -9.95 -8.51
CA LEU A 354 0.86 -10.53 -9.00
C LEU A 354 0.83 -10.53 -10.53
N ASP A 355 1.70 -9.73 -11.15
CA ASP A 355 1.82 -9.63 -12.61
C ASP A 355 2.50 -10.88 -13.22
N PRO A 356 2.48 -11.07 -14.56
CA PRO A 356 3.09 -12.24 -15.21
C PRO A 356 4.55 -12.50 -14.80
N GLY A 357 4.91 -13.76 -14.60
CA GLY A 357 6.27 -14.21 -14.23
C GLY A 357 6.68 -13.93 -12.78
N VAL A 358 5.87 -13.21 -12.00
CA VAL A 358 6.21 -12.81 -10.63
C VAL A 358 6.45 -14.02 -9.73
N THR A 359 7.62 -14.04 -9.11
CA THR A 359 8.10 -15.06 -8.20
C THR A 359 8.14 -14.55 -6.76
N LEU A 360 7.57 -15.33 -5.84
CA LEU A 360 7.73 -15.17 -4.39
C LEU A 360 8.52 -16.37 -3.82
N ARG A 361 9.36 -16.10 -2.82
CA ARG A 361 10.25 -17.07 -2.17
C ARG A 361 10.07 -17.04 -0.65
N PHE A 362 9.35 -18.02 -0.13
CA PHE A 362 8.99 -18.15 1.28
C PHE A 362 10.14 -18.72 2.12
N ALA A 363 10.40 -18.16 3.29
CA ALA A 363 11.40 -18.68 4.21
C ALA A 363 10.97 -20.00 4.87
N VAL A 364 11.96 -20.84 5.18
CA VAL A 364 11.77 -22.10 5.95
C VAL A 364 11.59 -21.89 7.46
N ASN A 365 11.66 -20.63 7.93
CA ASN A 365 11.35 -20.22 9.29
C ASN A 365 10.48 -18.95 9.21
N ASP A 366 9.48 -18.82 10.07
CA ASP A 366 8.68 -17.60 10.18
C ASP A 366 9.35 -16.53 11.08
N GLN A 367 9.48 -15.30 10.56
CA GLN A 367 9.92 -14.11 11.33
C GLN A 367 8.78 -13.38 12.07
N MET A 368 7.53 -13.66 11.74
CA MET A 368 6.36 -13.10 12.43
C MET A 368 6.04 -13.85 13.73
N GLY A 369 6.45 -15.11 13.84
CA GLY A 369 6.17 -16.03 14.93
C GLY A 369 4.68 -16.18 15.22
N SER A 370 3.83 -16.27 14.18
CA SER A 370 2.37 -16.15 14.33
C SER A 370 1.53 -17.21 13.59
N GLY A 371 0.75 -16.81 12.60
CA GLY A 371 0.01 -17.71 11.71
C GLY A 371 -1.02 -18.68 12.32
N LEU A 372 -1.23 -19.77 11.58
CA LEU A 372 -1.76 -21.06 12.03
C LEU A 372 -0.64 -21.99 12.52
N ASP A 373 0.57 -21.87 11.95
CA ASP A 373 1.81 -22.49 12.41
C ASP A 373 2.88 -21.41 12.68
N ASN A 374 3.42 -21.39 13.90
CA ASN A 374 4.36 -20.35 14.34
C ASN A 374 5.84 -20.63 13.99
N TYR A 375 6.09 -21.56 13.06
CA TYR A 375 7.44 -21.95 12.61
C TYR A 375 7.60 -21.88 11.09
N GLU A 376 6.59 -22.23 10.30
CA GLU A 376 6.63 -22.18 8.82
C GLU A 376 5.96 -20.89 8.28
N ALA A 377 6.64 -20.15 7.39
CA ALA A 377 6.08 -18.91 6.85
C ALA A 377 4.79 -19.13 6.03
N GLU A 378 3.76 -18.33 6.28
CA GLU A 378 2.44 -18.45 5.66
C GLU A 378 2.13 -17.36 4.61
N PHE A 379 1.22 -17.65 3.67
CA PHE A 379 0.60 -16.63 2.81
C PHE A 379 -0.91 -16.56 3.09
N ILE A 380 -1.31 -15.70 4.03
CA ILE A 380 -2.67 -15.62 4.56
C ILE A 380 -3.49 -14.60 3.77
N VAL A 381 -4.42 -15.05 2.93
CA VAL A 381 -5.32 -14.17 2.18
C VAL A 381 -6.63 -14.00 2.96
N ARG A 382 -6.87 -12.78 3.46
CA ARG A 382 -8.13 -12.34 4.10
C ARG A 382 -8.85 -11.25 3.30
N GLY A 383 -8.15 -10.56 2.42
CA GLY A 383 -8.68 -9.76 1.31
C GLY A 383 -8.76 -10.57 0.02
N THR A 384 -8.21 -10.02 -1.06
CA THR A 384 -8.23 -10.61 -2.42
C THR A 384 -6.81 -10.84 -2.93
N LEU A 385 -6.55 -12.01 -3.53
CA LEU A 385 -5.33 -12.32 -4.28
C LEU A 385 -5.65 -12.45 -5.78
N ILE A 386 -4.93 -11.72 -6.63
CA ILE A 386 -5.07 -11.79 -8.09
C ILE A 386 -3.72 -12.18 -8.71
N SER A 387 -3.59 -13.41 -9.19
CA SER A 387 -2.51 -13.85 -10.07
C SER A 387 -2.87 -13.60 -11.53
N LYS A 388 -1.97 -12.98 -12.29
CA LYS A 388 -2.05 -12.76 -13.75
C LYS A 388 -1.07 -13.64 -14.54
N GLY A 389 -0.63 -14.76 -13.98
CA GLY A 389 0.32 -15.66 -14.64
C GLY A 389 -0.20 -16.16 -16.00
N THR A 390 0.72 -16.43 -16.92
CA THR A 390 0.44 -16.98 -18.25
C THR A 390 1.26 -18.25 -18.50
N ALA A 391 0.96 -19.02 -19.54
CA ALA A 391 1.75 -20.19 -19.91
C ALA A 391 3.23 -19.87 -20.21
N ALA A 392 3.50 -18.68 -20.78
CA ALA A 392 4.85 -18.20 -21.08
C ALA A 392 5.54 -17.55 -19.86
N GLN A 393 4.77 -16.95 -18.95
CA GLN A 393 5.26 -16.25 -17.76
C GLN A 393 4.38 -16.60 -16.54
N PRO A 394 4.54 -17.80 -15.95
CA PRO A 394 3.74 -18.22 -14.81
C PRO A 394 4.18 -17.51 -13.52
N VAL A 395 3.23 -17.16 -12.67
CA VAL A 395 3.51 -16.68 -11.31
C VAL A 395 4.01 -17.88 -10.49
N THR A 396 5.03 -17.71 -9.66
CA THR A 396 5.65 -18.82 -8.90
C THR A 396 5.66 -18.55 -7.41
N LEU A 397 4.97 -19.39 -6.64
CA LEU A 397 4.97 -19.38 -5.17
C LEU A 397 5.71 -20.63 -4.68
N ALA A 398 6.91 -20.48 -4.14
CA ALA A 398 7.68 -21.61 -3.62
C ALA A 398 8.55 -21.23 -2.42
N SER A 399 9.06 -22.23 -1.71
CA SER A 399 10.07 -21.99 -0.67
C SER A 399 11.42 -21.54 -1.25
N THR A 400 12.20 -20.92 -0.38
CA THR A 400 13.65 -20.70 -0.49
C THR A 400 14.47 -21.99 -0.57
N THR A 401 13.94 -23.15 -0.19
CA THR A 401 14.60 -24.45 -0.35
C THR A 401 13.64 -25.55 -0.81
N ALA A 402 14.11 -26.49 -1.62
CA ALA A 402 13.25 -27.52 -2.19
C ALA A 402 12.84 -28.64 -1.21
N GLY A 403 11.69 -29.25 -1.51
CA GLY A 403 11.07 -30.38 -0.80
C GLY A 403 9.66 -30.04 -0.30
N ALA A 404 8.82 -31.06 -0.11
CA ALA A 404 7.51 -30.88 0.53
C ALA A 404 7.66 -30.45 2.01
N GLY A 405 6.83 -29.52 2.48
CA GLY A 405 6.90 -28.99 3.85
C GLY A 405 8.14 -28.12 4.08
N ARG A 406 8.25 -27.02 3.33
CA ARG A 406 9.32 -25.99 3.45
C ARG A 406 8.79 -24.58 3.67
N TRP A 407 7.47 -24.45 3.73
CA TRP A 407 6.65 -23.28 4.08
C TRP A 407 5.19 -23.76 4.16
N TYR A 408 4.30 -23.03 4.82
CA TYR A 408 2.97 -23.58 5.13
C TYR A 408 2.10 -23.73 3.88
N GLY A 409 1.96 -22.65 3.10
CA GLY A 409 1.08 -22.60 1.93
C GLY A 409 0.30 -21.29 1.75
N VAL A 410 -0.55 -21.27 0.72
CA VAL A 410 -1.54 -20.20 0.51
C VAL A 410 -2.81 -20.51 1.30
N VAL A 411 -3.09 -19.72 2.34
CA VAL A 411 -4.22 -19.90 3.26
C VAL A 411 -5.36 -18.96 2.87
N LEU A 412 -6.47 -19.51 2.37
CA LEU A 412 -7.70 -18.75 2.07
C LEU A 412 -8.65 -18.80 3.27
N ARG A 413 -8.89 -17.63 3.87
CA ARG A 413 -9.68 -17.50 5.11
C ARG A 413 -10.61 -16.30 5.08
N GLN A 414 -11.76 -16.39 5.76
CA GLN A 414 -12.73 -15.30 5.81
C GLN A 414 -12.13 -13.99 6.38
N PRO A 415 -12.54 -12.81 5.85
CA PRO A 415 -13.60 -12.59 4.86
C PRO A 415 -13.13 -12.62 3.38
N SER A 416 -12.07 -13.37 3.04
CA SER A 416 -11.55 -13.41 1.66
C SER A 416 -12.60 -13.84 0.63
N VAL A 417 -12.59 -13.16 -0.51
CA VAL A 417 -13.50 -13.33 -1.66
C VAL A 417 -12.76 -13.02 -2.97
N ASN A 418 -13.34 -13.39 -4.11
CA ASN A 418 -12.92 -12.94 -5.45
C ASN A 418 -11.45 -13.23 -5.85
N ASN A 419 -10.80 -14.21 -5.21
CA ASN A 419 -9.43 -14.61 -5.55
C ASN A 419 -9.35 -15.19 -6.97
N VAL A 420 -8.26 -14.89 -7.68
CA VAL A 420 -7.97 -15.35 -9.05
C VAL A 420 -6.59 -15.99 -9.09
N PHE A 421 -6.52 -17.24 -9.55
CA PHE A 421 -5.32 -18.09 -9.50
C PHE A 421 -4.71 -18.35 -10.90
N SER A 422 -4.92 -17.44 -11.86
CA SER A 422 -4.48 -17.62 -13.25
C SER A 422 -2.97 -17.82 -13.37
N GLY A 423 -2.57 -18.92 -14.01
CA GLY A 423 -1.18 -19.24 -14.37
C GLY A 423 -0.19 -19.30 -13.21
N VAL A 424 -0.63 -19.70 -12.01
CA VAL A 424 0.25 -19.80 -10.83
C VAL A 424 0.77 -21.23 -10.63
N THR A 425 2.06 -21.36 -10.36
CA THR A 425 2.70 -22.60 -9.90
C THR A 425 3.01 -22.49 -8.41
N ILE A 426 2.58 -23.47 -7.62
CA ILE A 426 2.77 -23.53 -6.17
C ILE A 426 3.53 -24.80 -5.81
N SER A 427 4.70 -24.65 -5.18
CA SER A 427 5.56 -25.78 -4.82
C SER A 427 6.21 -25.70 -3.45
N ASP A 428 6.68 -26.86 -2.99
CA ASP A 428 7.48 -27.05 -1.77
C ASP A 428 6.74 -26.70 -0.46
N ALA A 429 5.43 -26.47 -0.51
CA ALA A 429 4.60 -26.16 0.65
C ALA A 429 4.22 -27.42 1.47
N GLN A 430 3.69 -27.22 2.67
CA GLN A 430 2.87 -28.24 3.32
C GLN A 430 1.52 -28.38 2.58
N TYR A 431 0.84 -27.26 2.31
CA TYR A 431 -0.39 -27.20 1.53
C TYR A 431 -0.19 -26.24 0.34
N GLY A 432 -0.42 -26.66 -0.90
CA GLY A 432 -0.36 -25.73 -2.03
C GLY A 432 -1.39 -24.60 -1.87
N ILE A 433 -2.66 -24.98 -1.67
CA ILE A 433 -3.71 -24.07 -1.21
C ILE A 433 -4.46 -24.72 -0.05
N HIS A 434 -4.63 -24.01 1.06
CA HIS A 434 -5.46 -24.41 2.21
C HIS A 434 -6.67 -23.48 2.33
N VAL A 435 -7.86 -24.00 2.03
CA VAL A 435 -9.13 -23.28 2.21
C VAL A 435 -9.68 -23.62 3.59
N THR A 436 -9.63 -22.66 4.52
CA THR A 436 -10.11 -22.89 5.89
C THR A 436 -11.62 -22.74 6.00
N GLU A 437 -12.18 -21.72 5.34
CA GLU A 437 -13.56 -21.25 5.48
C GLU A 437 -14.01 -20.51 4.21
N GLY A 438 -15.29 -20.60 3.85
CA GLY A 438 -15.86 -19.89 2.70
C GLY A 438 -15.81 -20.68 1.38
N THR A 439 -16.25 -20.04 0.30
CA THR A 439 -16.42 -20.65 -1.03
C THR A 439 -15.52 -19.96 -2.03
N HIS A 440 -14.54 -20.67 -2.58
CA HIS A 440 -13.53 -20.09 -3.48
C HIS A 440 -13.47 -20.83 -4.82
N ALA A 441 -13.32 -20.07 -5.92
CA ALA A 441 -13.03 -20.62 -7.23
C ALA A 441 -11.51 -20.63 -7.44
N LEU A 442 -10.93 -21.81 -7.66
CA LEU A 442 -9.51 -22.01 -7.89
C LEU A 442 -9.31 -22.44 -9.35
N GLU A 443 -9.01 -21.46 -10.22
CA GLU A 443 -8.88 -21.68 -11.66
C GLU A 443 -7.45 -21.46 -12.15
N GLY A 444 -6.93 -22.37 -12.98
CA GLY A 444 -5.74 -22.13 -13.81
C GLY A 444 -4.39 -22.31 -13.10
N PHE A 445 -4.30 -23.15 -12.05
CA PHE A 445 -3.10 -23.31 -11.23
C PHE A 445 -2.44 -24.70 -11.31
N THR A 446 -1.14 -24.74 -11.07
CA THR A 446 -0.37 -25.99 -10.88
C THR A 446 0.11 -26.10 -9.44
N ALA A 447 -0.20 -27.19 -8.75
CA ALA A 447 0.34 -27.51 -7.42
C ALA A 447 1.20 -28.78 -7.48
N HIS A 448 2.50 -28.67 -7.18
CA HIS A 448 3.42 -29.83 -7.20
C HIS A 448 4.49 -29.81 -6.12
N THR A 449 5.03 -30.99 -5.78
CA THR A 449 6.06 -31.13 -4.73
C THR A 449 5.62 -30.67 -3.32
N ASN A 450 4.34 -30.33 -3.11
CA ASN A 450 3.80 -30.01 -1.79
C ASN A 450 3.45 -31.29 -1.02
N SER A 451 3.19 -31.24 0.29
CA SER A 451 2.64 -32.42 0.99
C SER A 451 1.19 -32.71 0.57
N TYR A 452 0.41 -31.66 0.35
CA TYR A 452 -0.95 -31.68 -0.20
C TYR A 452 -1.07 -30.63 -1.31
N GLY A 453 -1.71 -30.95 -2.44
CA GLY A 453 -1.95 -29.98 -3.51
C GLY A 453 -2.97 -28.91 -3.10
N VAL A 454 -4.18 -29.34 -2.74
CA VAL A 454 -5.22 -28.48 -2.12
C VAL A 454 -5.84 -29.18 -0.91
N TYR A 455 -6.06 -28.44 0.17
CA TYR A 455 -6.69 -28.91 1.40
C TYR A 455 -7.89 -28.02 1.75
N TYR A 456 -9.05 -28.64 2.01
CA TYR A 456 -10.24 -27.97 2.53
C TYR A 456 -10.53 -28.45 3.95
N THR A 457 -10.80 -27.53 4.87
CA THR A 457 -11.18 -27.85 6.26
C THR A 457 -12.48 -27.17 6.67
N GLY A 458 -13.07 -27.60 7.80
CA GLY A 458 -14.14 -26.84 8.46
C GLY A 458 -15.41 -26.76 7.63
N THR A 459 -15.67 -25.58 7.06
CA THR A 459 -16.78 -25.28 6.14
C THR A 459 -16.30 -24.86 4.74
N GLY A 460 -14.99 -24.87 4.47
CA GLY A 460 -14.41 -24.46 3.19
C GLY A 460 -14.85 -25.33 2.01
N GLY A 461 -15.17 -24.70 0.87
CA GLY A 461 -15.59 -25.36 -0.37
C GLY A 461 -15.40 -24.48 -1.62
N GLY A 462 -16.08 -24.82 -2.71
CA GLY A 462 -16.06 -24.05 -3.97
C GLY A 462 -15.76 -24.89 -5.21
N SER A 463 -14.80 -24.46 -6.03
CA SER A 463 -14.44 -25.16 -7.27
C SER A 463 -12.93 -25.20 -7.53
N ILE A 464 -12.51 -26.24 -8.25
CA ILE A 464 -11.17 -26.40 -8.84
C ILE A 464 -11.39 -26.62 -10.35
N THR A 465 -10.81 -25.75 -11.18
CA THR A 465 -10.98 -25.76 -12.65
C THR A 465 -9.64 -25.54 -13.33
N ASN A 466 -9.37 -26.19 -14.48
CA ASN A 466 -8.12 -26.00 -15.24
C ASN A 466 -6.86 -26.16 -14.36
N ALA A 467 -6.84 -27.16 -13.46
CA ALA A 467 -5.80 -27.30 -12.46
C ALA A 467 -4.93 -28.55 -12.67
N ILE A 468 -3.63 -28.46 -12.38
CA ILE A 468 -2.68 -29.58 -12.44
C ILE A 468 -2.13 -29.86 -11.05
N LEU A 469 -2.54 -30.98 -10.46
CA LEU A 469 -2.11 -31.41 -9.12
C LEU A 469 -1.23 -32.66 -9.27
N ARG A 470 0.10 -32.46 -9.29
CA ARG A 470 1.06 -33.52 -9.64
C ARG A 470 2.16 -33.71 -8.62
N ASN A 471 2.61 -34.94 -8.40
CA ASN A 471 3.77 -35.28 -7.56
C ASN A 471 3.71 -34.74 -6.11
N ASN A 472 2.53 -34.45 -5.55
CA ASN A 472 2.41 -34.02 -4.15
C ASN A 472 2.56 -35.23 -3.22
N GLY A 473 3.30 -35.08 -2.13
CA GLY A 473 3.83 -36.18 -1.30
C GLY A 473 2.77 -37.08 -0.67
N SER A 474 1.57 -36.56 -0.38
CA SER A 474 0.45 -37.35 0.14
C SER A 474 -0.81 -37.28 -0.73
N ARG A 475 -1.32 -36.08 -1.05
CA ARG A 475 -2.66 -35.95 -1.67
C ARG A 475 -2.70 -34.87 -2.75
N GLY A 476 -3.44 -35.11 -3.82
CA GLY A 476 -3.83 -34.06 -4.78
C GLY A 476 -4.81 -33.09 -4.12
N VAL A 477 -6.07 -33.51 -3.98
CA VAL A 477 -7.08 -32.83 -3.13
C VAL A 477 -7.34 -33.63 -1.86
N TYR A 478 -7.48 -32.94 -0.73
CA TYR A 478 -8.09 -33.48 0.49
C TYR A 478 -9.21 -32.57 0.99
N VAL A 479 -10.39 -33.13 1.25
CA VAL A 479 -11.51 -32.43 1.91
C VAL A 479 -11.76 -33.06 3.27
N TYR A 480 -11.63 -32.28 4.34
CA TYR A 480 -11.95 -32.64 5.72
C TYR A 480 -13.08 -31.73 6.25
N ALA A 481 -14.32 -32.11 5.97
CA ALA A 481 -15.49 -31.32 6.36
C ALA A 481 -15.87 -31.60 7.84
N SER A 482 -15.89 -30.56 8.67
CA SER A 482 -16.07 -30.72 10.13
C SER A 482 -16.93 -29.64 10.81
N GLY A 483 -17.21 -28.53 10.13
CA GLY A 483 -18.07 -27.46 10.65
C GLY A 483 -19.58 -27.76 10.51
N ALA A 484 -20.41 -26.85 11.03
CA ALA A 484 -21.86 -26.93 10.86
C ALA A 484 -22.28 -26.40 9.47
N GLY A 485 -23.02 -27.21 8.70
CA GLY A 485 -23.56 -26.83 7.39
C GLY A 485 -23.48 -27.95 6.36
N SER A 486 -23.44 -27.55 5.09
CA SER A 486 -23.16 -28.44 3.95
C SER A 486 -21.96 -27.88 3.17
N VAL A 487 -20.99 -28.74 2.86
CA VAL A 487 -19.82 -28.40 2.06
C VAL A 487 -20.01 -28.96 0.64
N ALA A 488 -19.72 -28.14 -0.36
CA ALA A 488 -19.74 -28.53 -1.76
C ALA A 488 -18.39 -28.22 -2.43
N LEU A 489 -17.89 -29.16 -3.22
CA LEU A 489 -16.71 -28.97 -4.08
C LEU A 489 -16.98 -29.50 -5.48
N SER A 490 -16.76 -28.66 -6.50
CA SER A 490 -16.72 -29.09 -7.90
C SER A 490 -15.27 -29.18 -8.38
N ILE A 491 -14.89 -30.28 -9.01
CA ILE A 491 -13.59 -30.46 -9.66
C ILE A 491 -13.86 -30.69 -11.15
N MET A 492 -13.29 -29.84 -12.00
CA MET A 492 -13.62 -29.80 -13.42
C MET A 492 -12.37 -29.59 -14.28
N ASN A 493 -12.29 -30.21 -15.45
CA ASN A 493 -11.22 -30.00 -16.44
C ASN A 493 -9.82 -29.91 -15.78
N SER A 494 -9.48 -30.91 -14.97
CA SER A 494 -8.28 -30.89 -14.11
C SER A 494 -7.52 -32.22 -14.16
N THR A 495 -6.20 -32.16 -14.03
CA THR A 495 -5.30 -33.32 -14.17
C THR A 495 -4.58 -33.61 -12.86
N PHE A 496 -4.83 -34.79 -12.31
CA PHE A 496 -4.20 -35.31 -11.09
C PHE A 496 -3.23 -36.41 -11.47
N TYR A 497 -1.95 -36.26 -11.15
CA TYR A 497 -0.91 -37.20 -11.55
C TYR A 497 0.06 -37.55 -10.41
N SER A 498 0.17 -38.83 -10.08
CA SER A 498 1.26 -39.35 -9.23
C SER A 498 1.39 -38.70 -7.84
N ASN A 499 0.29 -38.25 -7.23
CA ASN A 499 0.28 -37.82 -5.84
C ASN A 499 0.34 -39.08 -4.92
N GLY A 500 1.17 -39.05 -3.87
CA GLY A 500 1.68 -40.28 -3.25
C GLY A 500 0.62 -41.28 -2.74
N SER A 501 -0.34 -40.80 -1.96
CA SER A 501 -1.40 -41.64 -1.37
C SER A 501 -2.72 -41.56 -2.15
N TYR A 502 -3.21 -40.35 -2.44
CA TYR A 502 -4.55 -40.14 -3.00
C TYR A 502 -4.58 -39.06 -4.09
N GLY A 503 -5.34 -39.28 -5.17
CA GLY A 503 -5.67 -38.23 -6.13
C GLY A 503 -6.66 -37.24 -5.52
N VAL A 504 -7.85 -37.73 -5.18
CA VAL A 504 -8.86 -37.00 -4.40
C VAL A 504 -9.24 -37.83 -3.16
N HIS A 505 -9.16 -37.21 -1.98
CA HIS A 505 -9.57 -37.79 -0.71
C HIS A 505 -10.68 -36.95 -0.07
N THR A 506 -11.76 -37.59 0.42
CA THR A 506 -12.87 -36.87 1.06
C THR A 506 -13.29 -37.55 2.37
N TYR A 507 -13.41 -36.76 3.44
CA TYR A 507 -13.87 -37.16 4.77
C TYR A 507 -14.87 -36.14 5.33
N THR A 508 -15.85 -36.59 6.12
CA THR A 508 -16.73 -35.70 6.90
C THR A 508 -17.02 -36.24 8.31
N ALA A 509 -16.85 -35.38 9.32
CA ALA A 509 -17.15 -35.72 10.71
C ALA A 509 -18.64 -35.52 11.08
N SER A 510 -19.32 -34.59 10.43
CA SER A 510 -20.66 -34.12 10.81
C SER A 510 -21.46 -33.41 9.68
N PRO A 511 -20.87 -32.51 8.85
CA PRO A 511 -21.64 -31.87 7.78
C PRO A 511 -22.01 -32.82 6.64
N THR A 512 -22.94 -32.38 5.78
CA THR A 512 -23.14 -33.04 4.48
C THR A 512 -22.06 -32.58 3.52
N LEU A 513 -21.31 -33.51 2.92
CA LEU A 513 -20.25 -33.23 1.96
C LEU A 513 -20.61 -33.77 0.58
N THR A 514 -20.74 -32.89 -0.41
CA THR A 514 -20.93 -33.27 -1.82
C THR A 514 -19.69 -32.89 -2.63
N VAL A 515 -19.08 -33.86 -3.30
CA VAL A 515 -17.97 -33.61 -4.25
C VAL A 515 -18.36 -34.14 -5.63
N THR A 516 -18.25 -33.29 -6.64
CA THR A 516 -18.48 -33.64 -8.05
C THR A 516 -17.17 -33.55 -8.80
N ILE A 517 -16.87 -34.55 -9.63
CA ILE A 517 -15.65 -34.64 -10.44
C ILE A 517 -16.08 -34.86 -11.90
N THR A 518 -15.73 -33.93 -12.79
CA THR A 518 -16.15 -33.92 -14.21
C THR A 518 -15.00 -33.52 -15.13
N ASN A 519 -14.95 -34.04 -16.36
CA ASN A 519 -13.91 -33.74 -17.36
C ASN A 519 -12.48 -33.85 -16.80
N SER A 520 -12.21 -34.75 -15.86
CA SER A 520 -10.95 -34.75 -15.11
C SER A 520 -10.19 -36.06 -15.29
N ILE A 521 -8.86 -36.00 -15.24
CA ILE A 521 -8.00 -37.17 -15.37
C ILE A 521 -7.30 -37.43 -14.03
N VAL A 522 -7.38 -38.65 -13.51
CA VAL A 522 -6.83 -39.02 -12.19
C VAL A 522 -6.01 -40.31 -12.28
N THR A 523 -4.68 -40.20 -12.39
CA THR A 523 -3.81 -41.36 -12.70
C THR A 523 -2.54 -41.48 -11.84
N ASN A 524 -2.02 -42.72 -11.74
CA ASN A 524 -0.78 -43.09 -11.07
C ASN A 524 -0.72 -42.88 -9.54
N HIS A 525 -1.86 -42.91 -8.83
CA HIS A 525 -1.93 -42.80 -7.36
C HIS A 525 -1.94 -44.16 -6.65
N SER A 526 -1.66 -44.19 -5.34
CA SER A 526 -1.97 -45.39 -4.52
C SER A 526 -3.48 -45.66 -4.45
N THR A 527 -4.31 -44.61 -4.43
CA THR A 527 -5.75 -44.70 -4.71
C THR A 527 -6.20 -43.44 -5.48
N GLY A 528 -6.94 -43.61 -6.58
CA GLY A 528 -7.39 -42.50 -7.43
C GLY A 528 -8.35 -41.58 -6.67
N ILE A 529 -9.54 -42.08 -6.38
CA ILE A 529 -10.60 -41.37 -5.67
C ILE A 529 -11.01 -42.17 -4.43
N PHE A 530 -10.78 -41.62 -3.24
CA PHE A 530 -11.14 -42.23 -1.95
C PHE A 530 -12.19 -41.40 -1.19
N ARG A 531 -13.37 -41.99 -0.97
CA ARG A 531 -14.37 -41.49 -0.02
C ARG A 531 -14.29 -42.29 1.27
N GLU A 532 -13.68 -41.70 2.30
CA GLU A 532 -13.62 -42.31 3.63
C GLU A 532 -14.99 -42.25 4.32
N ALA A 533 -15.32 -43.30 5.09
CA ALA A 533 -16.56 -43.37 5.85
C ALA A 533 -16.39 -42.65 7.19
N GLY A 534 -17.05 -41.49 7.33
CA GLY A 534 -17.01 -40.67 8.55
C GLY A 534 -18.36 -40.62 9.30
N GLY A 535 -18.50 -39.65 10.21
CA GLY A 535 -19.72 -39.42 10.99
C GLY A 535 -20.80 -38.61 10.27
N GLY A 536 -20.43 -37.85 9.24
CA GLY A 536 -21.35 -37.10 8.38
C GLY A 536 -21.78 -37.87 7.12
N SER A 537 -22.67 -37.29 6.34
CA SER A 537 -23.08 -37.84 5.03
C SER A 537 -22.13 -37.34 3.94
N SER A 538 -21.54 -38.24 3.13
CA SER A 538 -20.72 -37.86 1.98
C SER A 538 -21.18 -38.52 0.69
N THR A 539 -21.36 -37.68 -0.34
CA THR A 539 -21.62 -38.07 -1.73
C THR A 539 -20.42 -37.66 -2.57
N VAL A 540 -19.90 -38.60 -3.36
CA VAL A 540 -18.87 -38.33 -4.38
C VAL A 540 -19.41 -38.83 -5.71
N THR A 541 -19.51 -37.93 -6.68
CA THR A 541 -20.03 -38.20 -8.03
C THR A 541 -18.91 -37.98 -9.04
N VAL A 542 -18.69 -38.95 -9.92
CA VAL A 542 -17.65 -38.90 -10.96
C VAL A 542 -18.31 -39.14 -12.32
N THR A 543 -18.11 -38.24 -13.27
CA THR A 543 -18.72 -38.29 -14.61
C THR A 543 -17.76 -37.77 -15.66
N TYR A 544 -17.85 -38.23 -16.92
CA TYR A 544 -17.04 -37.74 -18.04
C TYR A 544 -15.56 -37.54 -17.69
N SER A 545 -14.95 -38.51 -17.00
CA SER A 545 -13.61 -38.40 -16.40
C SER A 545 -12.83 -39.69 -16.61
N ASP A 546 -11.51 -39.62 -16.69
CA ASP A 546 -10.64 -40.80 -16.69
C ASP A 546 -10.08 -41.05 -15.28
N VAL A 547 -10.21 -42.28 -14.81
CA VAL A 547 -9.56 -42.74 -13.58
C VAL A 547 -8.91 -44.10 -13.86
N TRP A 548 -7.60 -44.05 -14.04
CA TRP A 548 -6.84 -45.19 -14.58
C TRP A 548 -5.42 -45.29 -14.00
N GLY A 549 -4.87 -46.50 -14.00
CA GLY A 549 -3.47 -46.74 -13.64
C GLY A 549 -3.14 -46.43 -12.18
N ASN A 550 -4.15 -46.25 -11.32
CA ASN A 550 -3.96 -46.16 -9.88
C ASN A 550 -3.85 -47.59 -9.30
N SER A 551 -3.24 -47.76 -8.13
CA SER A 551 -3.24 -49.08 -7.45
C SER A 551 -4.64 -49.49 -6.94
N THR A 552 -5.57 -48.54 -6.89
CA THR A 552 -7.02 -48.72 -6.74
C THR A 552 -7.70 -47.47 -7.27
N ASP A 553 -8.43 -47.54 -8.39
CA ASP A 553 -9.03 -46.34 -9.01
C ASP A 553 -10.10 -45.70 -8.12
N TYR A 554 -10.95 -46.52 -7.49
CA TYR A 554 -12.01 -46.07 -6.57
C TYR A 554 -12.00 -46.84 -5.26
N SER A 555 -12.07 -46.12 -4.14
CA SER A 555 -12.39 -46.68 -2.83
C SER A 555 -13.52 -45.86 -2.20
N GLY A 556 -14.63 -46.50 -1.82
CA GLY A 556 -15.83 -45.81 -1.36
C GLY A 556 -16.59 -45.00 -2.43
N ALA A 557 -16.00 -44.74 -3.60
CA ALA A 557 -16.61 -44.09 -4.76
C ALA A 557 -16.84 -45.10 -5.90
N SER A 558 -17.39 -44.64 -7.03
CA SER A 558 -17.58 -45.43 -8.25
C SER A 558 -17.64 -44.53 -9.49
N ALA A 559 -17.23 -45.06 -10.64
CA ALA A 559 -17.46 -44.45 -11.95
C ALA A 559 -18.95 -44.18 -12.20
N GLY A 560 -19.28 -43.04 -12.81
CA GLY A 560 -20.62 -42.66 -13.27
C GLY A 560 -20.69 -42.47 -14.79
N ALA A 561 -21.73 -41.79 -15.28
CA ALA A 561 -21.96 -41.57 -16.71
C ALA A 561 -20.76 -40.88 -17.41
N GLY A 562 -20.39 -41.35 -18.60
CA GLY A 562 -19.24 -40.84 -19.39
C GLY A 562 -17.85 -41.15 -18.82
N THR A 563 -17.76 -41.81 -17.66
CA THR A 563 -16.46 -42.09 -17.02
C THR A 563 -15.75 -43.24 -17.73
N ILE A 564 -14.45 -43.06 -18.01
CA ILE A 564 -13.59 -44.04 -18.66
C ILE A 564 -12.47 -44.51 -17.71
N SER A 565 -11.71 -45.51 -18.15
CA SER A 565 -10.49 -45.96 -17.49
C SER A 565 -9.53 -46.46 -18.57
N ALA A 566 -8.75 -45.54 -19.11
CA ALA A 566 -7.83 -45.75 -20.23
C ALA A 566 -6.49 -45.04 -19.98
N ASN A 567 -5.44 -45.41 -20.70
CA ASN A 567 -4.19 -44.66 -20.60
C ASN A 567 -4.36 -43.27 -21.25
N PRO A 568 -4.11 -42.14 -20.54
CA PRO A 568 -4.20 -40.81 -21.13
C PRO A 568 -3.15 -40.52 -22.21
N LEU A 569 -2.13 -41.38 -22.36
CA LEU A 569 -1.04 -41.22 -23.32
C LEU A 569 -0.40 -39.83 -23.26
N TYR A 570 0.04 -39.41 -22.08
CA TYR A 570 0.73 -38.13 -21.90
C TYR A 570 2.00 -38.02 -22.78
N VAL A 571 2.31 -36.83 -23.28
CA VAL A 571 3.51 -36.56 -24.08
C VAL A 571 4.79 -36.94 -23.33
N THR A 572 5.01 -36.46 -22.10
CA THR A 572 6.16 -36.85 -21.26
C THR A 572 5.86 -36.59 -19.78
N ALA A 573 5.10 -37.48 -19.13
CA ALA A 573 4.86 -37.35 -17.69
C ALA A 573 6.16 -37.54 -16.87
N PRO A 574 6.40 -36.78 -15.79
CA PRO A 574 5.52 -35.79 -15.16
C PRO A 574 5.75 -34.34 -15.63
N SER A 575 6.64 -34.07 -16.58
CA SER A 575 7.01 -32.71 -17.00
C SER A 575 6.03 -32.11 -18.02
N ASN A 576 5.49 -32.93 -18.93
CA ASN A 576 4.46 -32.56 -19.89
C ASN A 576 3.28 -33.54 -19.81
N LEU A 577 2.13 -33.05 -19.33
CA LEU A 577 0.88 -33.80 -19.15
C LEU A 577 -0.18 -33.48 -20.23
N LYS A 578 0.22 -32.89 -21.36
CA LYS A 578 -0.63 -32.83 -22.57
C LYS A 578 -0.84 -34.23 -23.14
N LEU A 579 -1.97 -34.44 -23.81
CA LEU A 579 -2.35 -35.70 -24.43
C LEU A 579 -1.60 -35.92 -25.76
N GLN A 580 -1.41 -37.18 -26.16
CA GLN A 580 -1.02 -37.56 -27.52
C GLN A 580 -2.30 -37.82 -28.36
N ALA A 581 -2.21 -37.59 -29.68
CA ALA A 581 -3.31 -37.65 -30.65
C ALA A 581 -4.09 -38.99 -30.78
N SER A 582 -3.77 -40.00 -29.98
CA SER A 582 -4.47 -41.30 -29.92
C SER A 582 -5.04 -41.61 -28.54
N SER A 583 -5.14 -40.58 -27.68
CA SER A 583 -5.66 -40.68 -26.32
C SER A 583 -7.19 -40.75 -26.29
N PHE A 584 -7.73 -41.71 -25.54
CA PHE A 584 -9.17 -41.80 -25.26
C PHE A 584 -9.69 -40.70 -24.32
N CYS A 585 -8.82 -39.77 -23.87
CA CYS A 585 -9.23 -38.59 -23.10
C CYS A 585 -9.60 -37.39 -24.01
N ILE A 586 -9.27 -37.47 -25.31
CA ILE A 586 -9.63 -36.49 -26.34
C ILE A 586 -11.12 -36.68 -26.72
N ASP A 587 -11.84 -35.60 -27.01
CA ASP A 587 -13.20 -35.61 -27.58
C ASP A 587 -14.19 -36.59 -26.87
N THR A 588 -14.08 -36.72 -25.54
CA THR A 588 -14.84 -37.71 -24.73
C THR A 588 -15.42 -37.12 -23.41
N GLY A 589 -15.14 -35.84 -23.13
CA GLY A 589 -15.68 -35.07 -22.00
C GLY A 589 -17.12 -34.57 -22.24
N THR A 590 -17.54 -33.54 -21.50
CA THR A 590 -18.85 -32.91 -21.71
C THR A 590 -18.80 -31.38 -21.63
N ALA A 591 -19.58 -30.72 -22.47
CA ALA A 591 -19.81 -29.26 -22.43
C ALA A 591 -20.47 -28.76 -21.13
N SER A 592 -20.96 -29.67 -20.27
CA SER A 592 -21.75 -29.34 -19.08
C SER A 592 -20.93 -28.67 -17.95
N GLY A 593 -20.69 -27.37 -18.08
CA GLY A 593 -19.96 -26.53 -17.13
C GLY A 593 -18.50 -26.28 -17.48
N ALA A 594 -17.99 -26.94 -18.53
CA ALA A 594 -16.60 -26.85 -18.95
C ALA A 594 -16.16 -25.39 -19.22
N PRO A 595 -14.94 -25.01 -18.83
CA PRO A 595 -14.42 -23.66 -19.09
C PRO A 595 -14.20 -23.44 -20.58
N ALA A 596 -14.43 -22.21 -21.06
CA ALA A 596 -14.27 -21.85 -22.48
C ALA A 596 -12.81 -21.85 -22.97
N LYS A 597 -11.84 -22.02 -22.04
CA LYS A 597 -10.40 -22.13 -22.30
C LYS A 597 -9.77 -23.19 -21.41
N ASP A 598 -8.63 -23.74 -21.83
CA ASP A 598 -7.78 -24.63 -21.03
C ASP A 598 -6.80 -23.86 -20.13
N ILE A 599 -5.90 -24.57 -19.43
CA ILE A 599 -4.89 -23.97 -18.53
C ILE A 599 -3.86 -23.08 -19.24
N GLU A 600 -3.62 -23.25 -20.54
CA GLU A 600 -2.71 -22.40 -21.32
C GLU A 600 -3.45 -21.26 -22.06
N GLY A 601 -4.78 -21.28 -22.07
CA GLY A 601 -5.63 -20.31 -22.75
C GLY A 601 -6.12 -20.75 -24.13
N THR A 602 -5.88 -22.01 -24.52
CA THR A 602 -6.43 -22.64 -25.74
C THR A 602 -7.96 -22.66 -25.66
N THR A 603 -8.66 -22.28 -26.72
CA THR A 603 -10.14 -22.25 -26.75
C THR A 603 -10.72 -23.67 -26.74
N ARG A 604 -11.84 -23.86 -26.04
CA ARG A 604 -12.59 -25.13 -25.95
C ARG A 604 -14.02 -24.95 -26.48
N PRO A 605 -14.63 -25.92 -27.18
CA PRO A 605 -14.01 -27.17 -27.68
C PRO A 605 -13.11 -26.90 -28.89
N LEU A 606 -12.19 -27.82 -29.18
CA LEU A 606 -11.42 -27.87 -30.42
C LEU A 606 -11.57 -29.27 -31.06
N ASP A 607 -11.74 -29.33 -32.38
CA ASP A 607 -11.78 -30.59 -33.14
C ASP A 607 -10.35 -31.17 -33.21
N GLY A 608 -9.99 -31.95 -32.20
CA GLY A 608 -8.60 -32.33 -31.92
C GLY A 608 -8.11 -33.51 -32.76
N ASP A 609 -8.92 -34.58 -32.84
CA ASP A 609 -8.57 -35.80 -33.59
C ASP A 609 -9.21 -35.88 -35.01
N GLY A 610 -10.15 -35.00 -35.33
CA GLY A 610 -10.86 -34.96 -36.62
C GLY A 610 -12.03 -35.96 -36.74
N LEU A 611 -12.47 -36.57 -35.63
CA LEU A 611 -13.53 -37.58 -35.59
C LEU A 611 -14.71 -37.09 -34.75
N ASN A 612 -15.93 -37.30 -35.25
CA ASN A 612 -17.21 -36.84 -34.67
C ASN A 612 -17.40 -35.29 -34.66
N GLY A 613 -16.31 -34.53 -34.63
CA GLY A 613 -16.26 -33.07 -34.60
C GLY A 613 -16.11 -32.54 -33.17
N ALA A 614 -15.63 -31.30 -33.02
CA ALA A 614 -15.27 -30.67 -31.74
C ALA A 614 -16.19 -30.99 -30.54
N GLU A 615 -15.78 -31.97 -29.73
CA GLU A 615 -16.28 -32.23 -28.38
C GLU A 615 -15.25 -31.70 -27.34
N PHE A 616 -15.40 -32.04 -26.06
CA PHE A 616 -14.56 -31.47 -24.99
C PHE A 616 -13.56 -32.49 -24.47
N ASP A 617 -12.32 -32.08 -24.21
CA ASP A 617 -11.33 -32.97 -23.62
C ASP A 617 -11.49 -33.15 -22.10
N MET A 618 -10.96 -34.28 -21.62
CA MET A 618 -10.71 -34.49 -20.20
C MET A 618 -9.35 -33.92 -19.80
N GLY A 619 -9.29 -33.29 -18.62
CA GLY A 619 -8.08 -32.74 -18.02
C GLY A 619 -7.89 -31.24 -18.23
N ALA A 620 -6.74 -30.75 -17.76
CA ALA A 620 -6.39 -29.34 -17.72
C ALA A 620 -6.04 -28.71 -19.07
N TYR A 621 -5.70 -29.53 -20.08
CA TYR A 621 -5.31 -29.11 -21.42
C TYR A 621 -6.38 -29.45 -22.45
N GLU A 622 -6.48 -28.65 -23.51
CA GLU A 622 -7.11 -29.08 -24.77
C GLU A 622 -6.05 -29.65 -25.71
N PHE A 623 -6.38 -30.71 -26.45
CA PHE A 623 -5.54 -31.29 -27.48
C PHE A 623 -5.64 -30.47 -28.76
N ALA A 624 -4.74 -29.50 -28.90
CA ALA A 624 -4.42 -28.95 -30.21
C ALA A 624 -3.49 -29.91 -30.97
N PRO A 625 -3.82 -30.32 -32.21
CA PRO A 625 -2.81 -30.88 -33.11
C PRO A 625 -1.70 -29.84 -33.34
N ALA A 626 -0.47 -30.31 -33.59
CA ALA A 626 0.65 -29.41 -33.88
C ALA A 626 0.33 -28.56 -35.11
N SER A 627 0.62 -27.25 -35.05
CA SER A 627 0.37 -26.34 -36.18
C SER A 627 1.15 -26.80 -37.41
N VAL A 628 0.48 -26.75 -38.56
CA VAL A 628 0.98 -27.32 -39.80
C VAL A 628 1.51 -26.20 -40.68
N CYS A 629 2.72 -25.76 -40.37
CA CYS A 629 3.48 -24.83 -41.19
C CYS A 629 3.31 -25.14 -42.69
N GLY A 630 2.73 -24.19 -43.42
CA GLY A 630 2.32 -24.32 -44.82
C GLY A 630 0.80 -24.44 -45.07
N ASP A 631 -0.06 -24.24 -44.06
CA ASP A 631 -1.52 -24.32 -44.22
C ASP A 631 -2.23 -23.00 -44.60
N GLY A 632 -1.59 -21.84 -44.38
CA GLY A 632 -2.10 -20.50 -44.69
C GLY A 632 -2.65 -19.73 -43.50
N ALA A 633 -2.53 -20.25 -42.27
CA ALA A 633 -2.88 -19.57 -41.03
C ALA A 633 -1.66 -19.45 -40.10
N LEU A 634 -1.66 -18.44 -39.23
CA LEU A 634 -0.58 -18.25 -38.25
C LEU A 634 -0.87 -19.06 -36.97
N GLY A 635 -0.22 -20.21 -36.83
CA GLY A 635 -0.37 -21.14 -35.72
C GLY A 635 0.47 -20.82 -34.48
N ALA A 636 0.25 -21.61 -33.42
CA ALA A 636 0.92 -21.42 -32.13
C ALA A 636 2.38 -21.91 -32.17
N GLY A 637 3.30 -20.98 -32.37
CA GLY A 637 4.75 -21.22 -32.46
C GLY A 637 5.38 -20.83 -33.80
N GLU A 638 4.58 -20.36 -34.74
CA GLU A 638 5.01 -19.94 -36.07
C GLU A 638 5.27 -18.42 -36.10
N ALA A 639 6.32 -17.98 -36.80
CA ALA A 639 6.66 -16.56 -36.93
C ALA A 639 5.97 -15.90 -38.14
N CYS A 640 5.74 -16.66 -39.21
CA CYS A 640 4.88 -16.27 -40.33
C CYS A 640 4.46 -17.51 -41.12
N ASP A 641 3.32 -17.44 -41.81
CA ASP A 641 2.84 -18.48 -42.72
C ASP A 641 2.25 -17.87 -44.00
N ASP A 642 2.72 -18.35 -45.16
CA ASP A 642 2.29 -18.01 -46.51
C ASP A 642 1.63 -19.22 -47.22
N GLY A 643 1.22 -20.24 -46.46
CA GLY A 643 0.62 -21.48 -46.92
C GLY A 643 1.55 -22.30 -47.80
N ALA A 644 0.98 -22.87 -48.88
CA ALA A 644 1.74 -23.64 -49.88
C ALA A 644 2.82 -22.82 -50.65
N ALA A 645 3.00 -21.53 -50.33
CA ALA A 645 4.12 -20.73 -50.78
C ALA A 645 5.33 -20.73 -49.80
N ASN A 646 5.22 -21.32 -48.61
CA ASN A 646 6.35 -21.49 -47.70
C ASN A 646 7.52 -22.24 -48.36
N GLY A 647 8.74 -21.77 -48.11
CA GLY A 647 9.95 -22.26 -48.76
C GLY A 647 10.16 -21.78 -50.19
N GLN A 648 9.24 -20.99 -50.76
CA GLN A 648 9.50 -20.25 -52.00
C GLN A 648 10.30 -18.97 -51.70
N TYR A 649 10.77 -18.32 -52.76
CA TYR A 649 11.58 -17.12 -52.70
C TYR A 649 10.70 -15.86 -52.61
N GLY A 650 11.06 -14.90 -51.75
CA GLY A 650 10.15 -13.90 -51.18
C GLY A 650 9.15 -14.50 -50.16
N LYS A 651 9.41 -15.75 -49.76
CA LYS A 651 8.64 -16.69 -48.90
C LYS A 651 8.55 -16.34 -47.40
N CYS A 652 7.68 -16.99 -46.63
CA CYS A 652 8.08 -17.54 -45.32
C CYS A 652 8.98 -18.78 -45.52
N LYS A 653 9.79 -19.15 -44.51
CA LYS A 653 10.57 -20.41 -44.55
C LYS A 653 9.65 -21.64 -44.55
N ALA A 654 10.18 -22.76 -45.06
CA ALA A 654 9.50 -24.07 -45.04
C ALA A 654 9.31 -24.68 -43.64
N ASP A 655 9.83 -24.02 -42.59
CA ASP A 655 9.68 -24.38 -41.17
C ASP A 655 8.98 -23.29 -40.34
N CYS A 656 8.50 -22.21 -40.99
CA CYS A 656 7.82 -21.07 -40.38
C CYS A 656 8.60 -20.35 -39.26
N SER A 657 9.92 -20.59 -39.16
CA SER A 657 10.81 -19.93 -38.19
C SER A 657 11.13 -18.47 -38.52
N GLY A 658 10.53 -17.91 -39.58
CA GLY A 658 10.71 -16.52 -40.02
C GLY A 658 10.64 -16.38 -41.55
N PRO A 659 11.00 -15.19 -42.08
CA PRO A 659 11.08 -14.95 -43.52
C PRO A 659 12.12 -15.87 -44.17
N GLY A 660 11.77 -16.34 -45.37
CA GLY A 660 12.63 -17.10 -46.26
C GLY A 660 13.52 -16.21 -47.13
N PRO A 661 14.17 -16.77 -48.17
CA PRO A 661 15.18 -16.07 -48.97
C PRO A 661 14.62 -15.01 -49.96
N TYR A 662 15.32 -13.88 -50.18
CA TYR A 662 14.91 -12.78 -51.09
C TYR A 662 16.07 -11.84 -51.52
N CYS A 663 16.02 -11.26 -52.74
CA CYS A 663 16.97 -10.23 -53.22
C CYS A 663 16.95 -9.01 -52.29
N GLY A 664 18.12 -8.71 -51.73
CA GLY A 664 18.36 -7.81 -50.60
C GLY A 664 18.67 -8.51 -49.27
N ASP A 665 18.68 -9.85 -49.19
CA ASP A 665 18.95 -10.59 -47.93
C ASP A 665 20.45 -10.79 -47.61
N GLY A 666 21.35 -10.42 -48.53
CA GLY A 666 22.81 -10.50 -48.37
C GLY A 666 23.41 -11.86 -48.75
N THR A 667 22.61 -12.82 -49.22
CA THR A 667 23.04 -14.20 -49.45
C THR A 667 22.56 -14.72 -50.81
N LYS A 668 23.29 -14.43 -51.90
CA LYS A 668 22.89 -14.83 -53.28
C LYS A 668 22.26 -16.24 -53.37
N ASN A 669 20.96 -16.29 -53.64
CA ASN A 669 20.13 -17.49 -53.60
C ASN A 669 19.00 -17.47 -54.66
N GLY A 670 18.15 -18.50 -54.65
CA GLY A 670 16.93 -18.54 -55.48
C GLY A 670 17.20 -18.32 -56.99
N PRO A 671 16.55 -17.33 -57.64
CA PRO A 671 16.68 -17.04 -59.07
C PRO A 671 17.81 -16.01 -59.41
N GLU A 672 18.59 -15.57 -58.45
CA GLU A 672 19.47 -14.39 -58.55
C GLU A 672 20.78 -14.65 -59.31
N GLN A 673 21.29 -13.62 -60.01
CA GLN A 673 22.62 -13.66 -60.64
C GLN A 673 23.70 -13.01 -59.75
N CYS A 674 23.30 -12.25 -58.75
CA CYS A 674 24.10 -11.59 -57.72
C CYS A 674 23.16 -11.18 -56.58
N ASP A 675 23.69 -10.93 -55.38
CA ASP A 675 23.00 -10.23 -54.29
C ASP A 675 24.08 -9.50 -53.47
N ASP A 676 23.78 -8.29 -53.00
CA ASP A 676 24.69 -7.42 -52.27
C ASP A 676 24.07 -6.85 -50.97
N GLY A 677 22.99 -7.47 -50.48
CA GLY A 677 22.30 -7.06 -49.25
C GLY A 677 21.58 -5.72 -49.32
N ASN A 678 21.37 -5.15 -50.51
CA ASN A 678 20.58 -3.92 -50.66
C ASN A 678 19.74 -3.91 -51.96
N ALA A 679 19.52 -2.74 -52.57
CA ALA A 679 18.62 -2.55 -53.71
C ALA A 679 19.10 -1.39 -54.62
N SER A 680 20.41 -1.30 -54.84
CA SER A 680 21.04 -0.28 -55.68
C SER A 680 21.12 -0.68 -57.16
N ASN A 681 21.68 0.21 -58.01
CA ASN A 681 21.86 -0.01 -59.45
C ASN A 681 23.12 0.71 -59.97
N ASN A 682 24.18 0.84 -59.16
CA ASN A 682 25.37 1.64 -59.48
C ASN A 682 26.69 0.93 -59.12
N ASP A 683 26.65 -0.39 -59.22
CA ASP A 683 27.54 -1.38 -58.62
C ASP A 683 27.44 -2.67 -59.47
N ALA A 684 28.03 -3.78 -59.00
CA ALA A 684 28.04 -5.05 -59.75
C ALA A 684 26.70 -5.81 -59.76
N CYS A 685 25.68 -5.34 -59.03
CA CYS A 685 24.39 -6.01 -58.88
C CYS A 685 23.18 -5.06 -58.92
N LEU A 686 22.54 -4.95 -60.08
CA LEU A 686 21.29 -4.20 -60.22
C LEU A 686 20.22 -4.70 -59.24
N ALA A 687 19.29 -3.85 -58.80
CA ALA A 687 18.18 -4.14 -57.88
C ALA A 687 17.14 -5.16 -58.41
N THR A 688 17.43 -5.80 -59.54
CA THR A 688 16.74 -6.97 -60.10
C THR A 688 17.59 -8.25 -60.00
N CYS A 689 18.71 -8.18 -59.30
CA CYS A 689 19.74 -9.19 -59.06
C CYS A 689 20.42 -9.72 -60.38
N VAL A 690 21.03 -8.79 -61.18
CA VAL A 690 21.66 -9.02 -62.53
C VAL A 690 22.97 -8.18 -62.75
N THR A 691 23.89 -8.64 -63.64
CA THR A 691 25.31 -8.17 -63.82
C THR A 691 25.67 -7.53 -65.20
N ALA A 692 26.85 -6.86 -65.34
CA ALA A 692 27.30 -6.06 -66.52
C ALA A 692 28.70 -6.43 -67.16
N ALA A 693 29.28 -5.61 -68.08
CA ALA A 693 30.47 -5.99 -68.93
C ALA A 693 31.20 -4.85 -69.72
N CYS A 694 32.54 -4.98 -69.92
CA CYS A 694 33.46 -4.02 -70.60
C CYS A 694 33.18 -3.68 -72.08
N GLY A 695 33.53 -2.45 -72.47
CA GLY A 695 33.96 -2.09 -73.84
C GLY A 695 32.99 -1.20 -74.62
N ASP A 696 32.12 -0.50 -73.91
CA ASP A 696 31.02 0.30 -74.46
C ASP A 696 31.17 1.82 -74.20
N GLY A 697 32.26 2.26 -73.55
CA GLY A 697 32.56 3.65 -73.23
C GLY A 697 32.23 4.10 -71.80
N PHE A 698 31.80 3.20 -70.90
CA PHE A 698 31.56 3.50 -69.49
C PHE A 698 32.43 2.65 -68.57
N VAL A 699 33.49 3.23 -67.98
CA VAL A 699 34.39 2.50 -67.05
C VAL A 699 33.64 2.07 -65.80
N GLU A 700 33.26 0.79 -65.74
CA GLU A 700 32.61 0.16 -64.60
C GLU A 700 33.63 -0.18 -63.51
N THR A 701 33.37 0.30 -62.28
CA THR A 701 34.32 0.19 -61.16
C THR A 701 34.41 -1.25 -60.66
N GLY A 702 35.36 -2.00 -61.22
CA GLY A 702 35.61 -3.41 -60.90
C GLY A 702 35.42 -4.39 -62.07
N VAL A 703 34.99 -3.91 -63.24
CA VAL A 703 34.79 -4.76 -64.45
C VAL A 703 35.85 -4.47 -65.52
N GLU A 704 36.25 -3.20 -65.71
CA GLU A 704 37.48 -2.83 -66.46
C GLU A 704 38.41 -1.89 -65.67
N GLU A 705 39.69 -1.88 -66.05
CA GLU A 705 40.70 -0.96 -65.48
C GLU A 705 40.97 0.23 -66.41
N CYS A 706 40.77 0.05 -67.72
CA CYS A 706 40.83 1.09 -68.72
C CYS A 706 39.93 0.71 -69.93
N ASP A 707 39.07 1.64 -70.34
CA ASP A 707 38.46 1.64 -71.68
C ASP A 707 38.94 2.92 -72.40
N ASP A 708 39.75 2.74 -73.44
CA ASP A 708 40.25 3.79 -74.34
C ASP A 708 39.63 3.69 -75.75
N ALA A 709 38.52 2.96 -75.86
CA ALA A 709 37.76 2.63 -77.06
C ALA A 709 38.56 1.91 -78.15
N ASN A 710 39.68 1.25 -77.82
CA ASN A 710 40.42 0.41 -78.77
C ASN A 710 41.06 -0.84 -78.13
N MET A 711 42.02 -1.47 -78.82
CA MET A 711 42.70 -2.71 -78.41
C MET A 711 44.12 -2.77 -79.02
N THR A 712 45.10 -2.15 -78.38
CA THR A 712 46.54 -2.38 -78.64
C THR A 712 47.23 -3.00 -77.41
N ASN A 713 48.56 -3.07 -77.37
CA ASN A 713 49.25 -3.99 -76.45
C ASN A 713 50.73 -3.62 -76.13
N ASN A 714 51.15 -2.39 -76.37
CA ASN A 714 52.55 -1.95 -76.23
C ASN A 714 52.67 -0.53 -75.65
N ASP A 715 51.67 -0.21 -74.82
CA ASP A 715 51.28 1.05 -74.21
C ASP A 715 50.44 0.73 -72.95
N ALA A 716 49.84 1.74 -72.32
CA ALA A 716 49.33 1.61 -70.95
C ALA A 716 48.00 0.83 -70.78
N CYS A 717 47.31 0.50 -71.87
CA CYS A 717 46.08 -0.32 -71.86
C CYS A 717 46.23 -1.45 -72.90
N VAL A 718 46.16 -2.71 -72.45
CA VAL A 718 46.39 -3.90 -73.28
C VAL A 718 45.07 -4.56 -73.72
N MET A 719 45.11 -5.41 -74.74
CA MET A 719 43.92 -6.05 -75.32
C MET A 719 43.17 -6.91 -74.29
N GLY A 720 42.13 -6.33 -73.69
CA GLY A 720 41.39 -6.92 -72.57
C GLY A 720 40.95 -5.93 -71.48
N CYS A 721 40.97 -4.62 -71.74
CA CYS A 721 40.54 -3.57 -70.80
C CYS A 721 41.40 -3.47 -69.53
N LYS A 722 42.71 -3.77 -69.65
CA LYS A 722 43.66 -3.98 -68.54
C LYS A 722 44.88 -3.07 -68.63
N ALA A 723 45.42 -2.67 -67.48
CA ALA A 723 46.72 -2.00 -67.45
C ALA A 723 47.88 -2.97 -67.77
N ALA A 724 49.03 -2.44 -68.21
CA ALA A 724 50.25 -3.24 -68.38
C ALA A 724 50.89 -3.59 -67.03
N THR A 725 51.41 -4.81 -66.86
CA THR A 725 51.80 -5.38 -65.55
C THR A 725 53.13 -6.15 -65.58
N CYS A 726 53.85 -6.07 -64.46
CA CYS A 726 55.01 -6.90 -64.10
C CYS A 726 54.72 -8.42 -64.16
N GLY A 727 55.73 -9.22 -64.51
CA GLY A 727 55.66 -10.69 -64.54
C GLY A 727 55.21 -11.28 -65.88
N ASP A 728 55.06 -10.45 -66.93
CA ASP A 728 54.66 -10.87 -68.27
C ASP A 728 55.85 -11.34 -69.15
N GLY A 729 57.08 -11.16 -68.66
CA GLY A 729 58.33 -11.51 -69.35
C GLY A 729 58.94 -10.41 -70.23
N TYR A 730 58.41 -9.18 -70.20
CA TYR A 730 58.85 -8.07 -71.06
C TYR A 730 59.17 -6.79 -70.27
N VAL A 731 60.41 -6.65 -69.76
CA VAL A 731 60.84 -5.48 -68.98
C VAL A 731 60.54 -4.14 -69.69
N GLN A 732 59.55 -3.42 -69.16
CA GLN A 732 59.00 -2.16 -69.64
C GLN A 732 59.91 -1.00 -69.23
N THR A 733 60.46 -0.31 -70.23
CA THR A 733 61.57 0.65 -70.03
C THR A 733 61.11 1.89 -69.25
N GLY A 734 61.41 1.90 -67.94
CA GLY A 734 61.09 2.98 -67.02
C GLY A 734 60.00 2.67 -65.99
N ILE A 735 59.45 1.44 -65.99
CA ILE A 735 58.37 1.02 -65.08
C ILE A 735 58.90 0.13 -63.94
N GLU A 736 59.80 -0.83 -64.21
CA GLU A 736 60.14 -1.91 -63.25
C GLU A 736 61.64 -2.26 -63.14
N GLN A 737 62.02 -3.13 -62.16
CA GLN A 737 63.43 -3.39 -61.79
C GLN A 737 63.93 -4.83 -62.00
N CYS A 738 63.11 -5.86 -61.74
CA CYS A 738 63.37 -7.25 -62.12
C CYS A 738 62.08 -7.89 -62.64
N ASP A 739 62.14 -8.66 -63.72
CA ASP A 739 61.06 -9.55 -64.19
C ASP A 739 61.73 -10.88 -64.56
N ASP A 740 61.21 -12.00 -64.06
CA ASP A 740 61.71 -13.36 -64.34
C ASP A 740 60.68 -14.26 -65.05
N GLY A 741 59.62 -13.67 -65.60
CA GLY A 741 58.59 -14.33 -66.41
C GLY A 741 57.61 -15.18 -65.60
N ASN A 742 57.42 -14.85 -64.33
CA ASN A 742 56.68 -15.64 -63.35
C ASN A 742 55.99 -14.73 -62.29
N THR A 743 55.07 -15.30 -61.50
CA THR A 743 54.25 -14.56 -60.52
C THR A 743 54.23 -15.22 -59.14
N THR A 744 55.34 -15.86 -58.75
CA THR A 744 55.50 -16.60 -57.49
C THR A 744 56.16 -15.71 -56.45
N ASN A 745 55.34 -15.12 -55.59
CA ASN A 745 55.72 -13.95 -54.80
C ASN A 745 56.73 -14.23 -53.67
N ASP A 746 56.96 -15.51 -53.34
CA ASP A 746 57.82 -16.00 -52.25
C ASP A 746 59.22 -16.49 -52.73
N ASP A 747 59.64 -16.16 -53.96
CA ASP A 747 60.98 -16.48 -54.49
C ASP A 747 62.00 -15.30 -54.51
N THR A 748 62.74 -15.11 -55.60
CA THR A 748 63.85 -14.14 -55.73
C THR A 748 63.45 -12.79 -56.35
N CYS A 749 62.30 -12.67 -56.99
CA CYS A 749 61.74 -11.38 -57.42
C CYS A 749 60.22 -11.38 -57.13
N THR A 750 59.74 -10.40 -56.37
CA THR A 750 58.31 -10.31 -56.04
C THR A 750 57.48 -9.89 -57.25
N ASN A 751 56.18 -10.18 -57.23
CA ASN A 751 55.18 -9.85 -58.26
C ASN A 751 55.05 -8.32 -58.51
N SER A 752 55.73 -7.49 -57.71
CA SER A 752 55.87 -6.04 -57.89
C SER A 752 57.24 -5.63 -58.47
N CYS A 753 57.96 -6.59 -59.07
CA CYS A 753 59.25 -6.42 -59.72
C CYS A 753 60.35 -5.85 -58.78
N LYS A 754 60.44 -6.39 -57.55
CA LYS A 754 61.32 -5.98 -56.43
C LYS A 754 61.86 -7.19 -55.65
N ALA A 755 62.60 -6.97 -54.56
CA ALA A 755 63.11 -8.02 -53.67
C ALA A 755 62.45 -7.98 -52.27
N PRO A 756 62.22 -9.14 -51.60
CA PRO A 756 61.32 -9.24 -50.42
C PRO A 756 61.96 -8.98 -49.03
N ALA A 757 61.11 -8.64 -48.04
CA ALA A 757 61.38 -8.61 -46.59
C ALA A 757 60.11 -8.41 -45.72
N CYS A 758 60.02 -9.05 -44.53
CA CYS A 758 58.93 -8.83 -43.53
C CYS A 758 58.58 -7.35 -43.36
N GLY A 759 57.29 -7.03 -43.50
CA GLY A 759 56.73 -5.69 -43.66
C GLY A 759 56.54 -5.26 -45.12
N ASP A 760 56.45 -6.19 -46.08
CA ASP A 760 56.22 -5.89 -47.50
C ASP A 760 54.88 -6.37 -48.08
N GLY A 761 54.07 -7.07 -47.28
CA GLY A 761 52.73 -7.54 -47.61
C GLY A 761 52.68 -8.97 -48.15
N VAL A 762 53.80 -9.70 -48.11
CA VAL A 762 53.91 -11.04 -48.67
C VAL A 762 54.39 -12.01 -47.59
N VAL A 763 53.47 -12.79 -46.99
CA VAL A 763 53.82 -13.76 -45.94
C VAL A 763 54.80 -14.82 -46.49
N GLN A 764 56.08 -14.68 -46.12
CA GLN A 764 57.18 -15.53 -46.58
C GLN A 764 57.29 -16.82 -45.73
N VAL A 765 58.09 -17.78 -46.21
CA VAL A 765 58.27 -19.10 -45.55
C VAL A 765 59.00 -18.96 -44.20
N GLY A 766 58.23 -18.67 -43.16
CA GLY A 766 58.69 -18.48 -41.78
C GLY A 766 57.77 -17.58 -40.93
N GLU A 767 56.88 -16.84 -41.56
CA GLU A 767 56.06 -15.78 -40.94
C GLU A 767 54.64 -16.26 -40.58
N GLN A 768 53.98 -15.59 -39.63
CA GLN A 768 52.61 -15.92 -39.21
C GLN A 768 51.57 -14.94 -39.77
N CYS A 769 52.01 -13.73 -40.12
CA CYS A 769 51.33 -12.73 -40.94
C CYS A 769 52.38 -11.73 -41.44
N ASP A 770 52.00 -10.91 -42.41
CA ASP A 770 52.69 -9.70 -42.88
C ASP A 770 51.59 -8.78 -43.44
N ASP A 771 51.55 -7.52 -43.01
CA ASP A 771 50.55 -6.53 -43.43
C ASP A 771 51.18 -5.26 -44.05
N ALA A 772 52.32 -5.45 -44.75
CA ALA A 772 52.96 -4.46 -45.61
C ALA A 772 53.48 -3.19 -44.90
N ASN A 773 53.71 -3.27 -43.59
CA ASN A 773 54.12 -2.11 -42.81
C ASN A 773 55.02 -2.49 -41.60
N THR A 774 55.33 -1.50 -40.76
CA THR A 774 56.19 -1.70 -39.56
C THR A 774 55.67 -0.92 -38.34
N VAL A 775 54.39 -1.09 -38.01
CA VAL A 775 53.74 -0.48 -36.84
C VAL A 775 53.27 -1.59 -35.89
N ASP A 776 53.83 -1.66 -34.68
CA ASP A 776 53.50 -2.70 -33.67
C ASP A 776 52.06 -2.58 -33.08
N THR A 777 51.13 -1.86 -33.72
CA THR A 777 49.81 -1.51 -33.16
C THR A 777 48.66 -1.69 -34.14
N ASP A 778 48.72 -2.73 -34.98
CA ASP A 778 47.68 -3.15 -35.91
C ASP A 778 47.54 -4.69 -35.92
N ALA A 779 47.22 -5.31 -37.07
CA ALA A 779 46.92 -6.74 -37.11
C ALA A 779 48.17 -7.62 -36.98
N CYS A 780 49.36 -7.15 -37.40
CA CYS A 780 50.59 -7.91 -37.40
C CYS A 780 51.77 -7.13 -36.80
N THR A 781 52.23 -7.55 -35.62
CA THR A 781 53.44 -7.01 -34.98
C THR A 781 54.67 -7.05 -35.90
N ASN A 782 55.63 -6.16 -35.63
CA ASN A 782 56.91 -5.97 -36.34
C ASN A 782 57.86 -7.18 -36.36
N SER A 783 57.41 -8.33 -35.83
CA SER A 783 58.07 -9.64 -35.90
C SER A 783 57.24 -10.66 -36.69
N CYS A 784 56.35 -10.18 -37.56
CA CYS A 784 55.46 -10.95 -38.43
C CYS A 784 54.56 -11.96 -37.65
N LYS A 785 53.82 -11.45 -36.64
CA LYS A 785 52.85 -12.20 -35.79
C LYS A 785 51.59 -11.43 -35.39
N GLN A 786 50.47 -12.13 -35.27
CA GLN A 786 49.13 -11.58 -34.94
C GLN A 786 48.99 -11.08 -33.50
N ALA A 787 48.22 -9.99 -33.31
CA ALA A 787 47.86 -9.38 -32.02
C ALA A 787 46.39 -9.63 -31.62
N ILE A 788 46.06 -9.57 -30.33
CA ILE A 788 44.72 -9.90 -29.78
C ILE A 788 44.33 -9.01 -28.57
N CYS A 789 43.02 -8.75 -28.41
CA CYS A 789 42.51 -8.04 -27.22
C CYS A 789 42.89 -8.80 -25.94
N GLY A 790 43.39 -8.05 -24.95
CA GLY A 790 43.94 -8.57 -23.70
C GLY A 790 45.44 -8.90 -23.76
N ASP A 791 46.18 -8.48 -24.80
CA ASP A 791 47.65 -8.65 -24.89
C ASP A 791 48.46 -7.42 -24.40
N GLY A 792 47.79 -6.29 -24.15
CA GLY A 792 48.38 -5.05 -23.65
C GLY A 792 48.77 -4.03 -24.73
N ILE A 793 48.38 -4.25 -25.99
CA ILE A 793 48.70 -3.38 -27.13
C ILE A 793 47.43 -2.80 -27.75
N VAL A 794 47.09 -1.54 -27.42
CA VAL A 794 45.91 -0.85 -27.99
C VAL A 794 46.10 -0.53 -29.47
N ARG A 795 45.40 -1.25 -30.35
CA ARG A 795 45.42 -1.05 -31.81
C ARG A 795 44.46 0.05 -32.23
N ALA A 796 45.03 1.17 -32.66
CA ALA A 796 44.30 2.42 -32.88
C ALA A 796 43.23 2.32 -33.98
N GLY A 797 41.95 2.36 -33.58
CA GLY A 797 40.80 2.24 -34.49
C GLY A 797 40.25 0.82 -34.64
N VAL A 798 40.85 -0.17 -33.98
CA VAL A 798 40.31 -1.53 -33.80
C VAL A 798 39.78 -1.70 -32.38
N GLU A 799 40.50 -1.19 -31.38
CA GLU A 799 40.06 -1.12 -29.99
C GLU A 799 40.26 0.28 -29.37
N GLU A 800 39.40 0.64 -28.42
CA GLU A 800 39.48 1.92 -27.67
C GLU A 800 40.38 1.80 -26.43
N CYS A 801 40.61 0.59 -25.95
CA CYS A 801 41.43 0.26 -24.78
C CYS A 801 41.90 -1.20 -24.82
N ASP A 802 42.92 -1.49 -24.02
CA ASP A 802 43.40 -2.83 -23.66
C ASP A 802 44.15 -2.66 -22.32
N ASP A 803 43.84 -3.50 -21.33
CA ASP A 803 44.49 -3.51 -20.01
C ASP A 803 45.12 -4.87 -19.65
N ALA A 804 45.45 -5.66 -20.68
CA ALA A 804 46.11 -6.97 -20.65
C ALA A 804 45.32 -8.06 -19.89
N ASN A 805 43.98 -7.97 -19.94
CA ASN A 805 43.06 -8.79 -19.15
C ASN A 805 41.71 -8.98 -19.89
N MET A 806 40.80 -9.77 -19.32
CA MET A 806 39.49 -10.11 -19.93
C MET A 806 38.39 -10.15 -18.85
N VAL A 807 38.06 -8.98 -18.28
CA VAL A 807 37.06 -8.83 -17.19
C VAL A 807 36.23 -7.57 -17.41
N ASP A 808 34.93 -7.71 -17.71
CA ASP A 808 34.00 -6.60 -18.03
C ASP A 808 33.72 -5.59 -16.89
N THR A 809 34.46 -5.63 -15.78
CA THR A 809 34.21 -4.83 -14.57
C THR A 809 35.34 -3.87 -14.19
N ASP A 810 36.37 -3.72 -15.02
CA ASP A 810 37.44 -2.74 -14.80
C ASP A 810 37.53 -1.65 -15.88
N ALA A 811 38.66 -1.48 -16.58
CA ALA A 811 38.92 -0.28 -17.38
C ALA A 811 38.55 -0.44 -18.86
N CYS A 812 38.44 -1.68 -19.34
CA CYS A 812 38.01 -2.03 -20.68
C CYS A 812 36.97 -3.17 -20.65
N LEU A 813 36.02 -3.16 -21.57
CA LEU A 813 35.11 -4.31 -21.74
C LEU A 813 35.81 -5.44 -22.52
N ASN A 814 35.32 -6.67 -22.43
CA ASN A 814 35.81 -7.82 -23.22
C ASN A 814 35.62 -7.64 -24.75
N SER A 815 34.82 -6.64 -25.15
CA SER A 815 34.70 -6.13 -26.52
C SER A 815 35.79 -5.15 -26.94
N CYS A 816 36.79 -4.90 -26.08
CA CYS A 816 37.89 -3.96 -26.29
C CYS A 816 37.43 -2.50 -26.54
N THR A 817 36.31 -2.13 -25.91
CA THR A 817 35.69 -0.80 -25.97
C THR A 817 35.72 -0.11 -24.61
N GLN A 818 35.86 1.22 -24.62
CA GLN A 818 35.98 2.00 -23.39
C GLN A 818 34.63 2.10 -22.68
N ALA A 819 34.61 1.60 -21.44
CA ALA A 819 33.51 1.70 -20.50
C ALA A 819 32.96 3.14 -20.42
N LYS A 820 31.65 3.29 -20.64
CA LYS A 820 30.91 4.56 -20.71
C LYS A 820 29.62 4.47 -19.89
N CYS A 821 29.10 5.61 -19.47
CA CYS A 821 27.77 5.71 -18.87
C CYS A 821 26.69 5.62 -19.96
N GLY A 822 25.61 4.87 -19.67
CA GLY A 822 24.50 4.63 -20.58
C GLY A 822 24.70 3.41 -21.48
N ASP A 823 25.39 2.36 -21.02
CA ASP A 823 25.59 1.11 -21.78
C ASP A 823 24.83 -0.10 -21.23
N GLY A 824 24.09 0.07 -20.14
CA GLY A 824 23.28 -0.95 -19.47
C GLY A 824 24.02 -1.75 -18.40
N VAL A 825 25.28 -1.44 -18.09
CA VAL A 825 26.13 -2.24 -17.18
C VAL A 825 26.59 -1.41 -15.97
N VAL A 826 25.87 -1.52 -14.84
CA VAL A 826 26.18 -0.78 -13.60
C VAL A 826 27.51 -1.22 -12.96
N ARG A 827 28.59 -0.43 -13.09
CA ARG A 827 29.92 -0.78 -12.60
C ARG A 827 30.10 -0.39 -11.12
N MET A 828 29.91 -1.37 -10.24
CA MET A 828 29.85 -1.21 -8.79
C MET A 828 31.09 -0.50 -8.20
N GLY A 829 30.91 0.77 -7.80
CA GLY A 829 31.94 1.61 -7.19
C GLY A 829 32.50 2.71 -8.09
N PHE A 830 32.17 2.70 -9.39
CA PHE A 830 32.40 3.81 -10.31
C PHE A 830 31.09 4.55 -10.62
N GLU A 831 30.01 3.78 -10.82
CA GLU A 831 28.69 4.27 -11.23
C GLU A 831 27.63 3.81 -10.23
N GLN A 832 26.58 4.62 -10.05
CA GLN A 832 25.51 4.38 -9.06
C GLN A 832 24.19 3.93 -9.70
N CYS A 833 24.06 4.12 -11.01
CA CYS A 833 23.01 3.61 -11.88
C CYS A 833 23.58 3.52 -13.31
N ASP A 834 22.87 2.80 -14.18
CA ASP A 834 22.98 2.84 -15.62
C ASP A 834 21.65 2.26 -16.16
N ASP A 835 21.01 2.92 -17.12
CA ASP A 835 19.74 2.51 -17.73
C ASP A 835 19.84 2.32 -19.26
N GLY A 836 21.06 2.25 -19.80
CA GLY A 836 21.32 2.01 -21.22
C GLY A 836 21.12 3.24 -22.11
N ASN A 837 21.08 4.45 -21.55
CA ASN A 837 20.90 5.68 -22.33
C ASN A 837 21.64 6.90 -21.75
N GLN A 838 21.59 8.05 -22.44
CA GLN A 838 22.35 9.28 -22.09
C GLN A 838 21.44 10.51 -21.88
N SER A 839 20.21 10.27 -21.43
CA SER A 839 19.29 11.30 -21.01
C SER A 839 19.69 11.91 -19.64
N ASN A 840 18.95 12.93 -19.22
CA ASN A 840 19.00 13.54 -17.88
C ASN A 840 17.57 13.84 -17.38
N GLY A 841 16.58 13.13 -17.92
CA GLY A 841 15.15 13.37 -17.73
C GLY A 841 14.41 12.09 -17.31
N ASP A 842 15.12 11.23 -16.60
CA ASP A 842 14.83 9.84 -16.24
C ASP A 842 15.73 9.44 -15.05
N ALA A 843 15.64 8.17 -14.60
CA ALA A 843 16.16 7.75 -13.30
C ALA A 843 17.70 7.81 -13.18
N CYS A 844 18.44 7.65 -14.27
CA CYS A 844 19.88 7.82 -14.29
C CYS A 844 20.29 9.02 -15.14
N LEU A 845 20.97 9.98 -14.52
CA LEU A 845 21.58 11.08 -15.28
C LEU A 845 22.73 10.53 -16.14
N SER A 846 23.01 11.14 -17.29
CA SER A 846 24.17 10.90 -18.18
C SER A 846 25.58 11.01 -17.54
N THR A 847 25.63 11.22 -16.21
CA THR A 847 26.84 11.17 -15.36
C THR A 847 26.85 9.96 -14.41
N CYS A 848 25.94 9.00 -14.60
CA CYS A 848 25.76 7.74 -13.88
C CYS A 848 25.66 7.89 -12.35
N VAL A 849 24.92 8.93 -11.96
CA VAL A 849 24.35 9.12 -10.62
C VAL A 849 22.83 9.16 -10.73
N PRO A 850 22.10 8.57 -9.78
CA PRO A 850 20.66 8.70 -9.70
C PRO A 850 20.26 10.18 -9.71
N ALA A 851 19.23 10.49 -10.49
CA ALA A 851 18.67 11.82 -10.57
C ALA A 851 18.08 12.26 -9.22
N LYS A 852 17.93 13.58 -9.01
CA LYS A 852 17.66 14.14 -7.68
C LYS A 852 16.68 15.28 -7.72
N CYS A 853 15.55 15.02 -7.06
CA CYS A 853 14.62 16.05 -6.60
C CYS A 853 15.34 17.28 -6.02
N GLY A 854 15.00 18.45 -6.56
CA GLY A 854 15.53 19.75 -6.15
C GLY A 854 16.75 20.22 -6.93
N ASP A 855 17.03 19.66 -8.12
CA ASP A 855 18.08 20.14 -9.02
C ASP A 855 17.57 21.04 -10.18
N GLY A 856 16.25 21.05 -10.37
CA GLY A 856 15.50 21.96 -11.24
C GLY A 856 15.17 21.39 -12.62
N GLN A 857 15.21 20.06 -12.81
CA GLN A 857 15.01 19.40 -14.11
C GLN A 857 14.05 18.19 -14.04
N VAL A 858 12.73 18.42 -14.09
CA VAL A 858 11.67 17.39 -13.96
C VAL A 858 11.98 16.09 -14.72
N GLN A 859 12.36 15.03 -14.00
CA GLN A 859 12.69 13.72 -14.57
C GLN A 859 11.45 12.79 -14.70
N MET A 860 11.16 12.34 -15.92
CA MET A 860 9.96 11.58 -16.26
C MET A 860 9.94 10.20 -15.60
N GLY A 861 8.95 9.98 -14.72
CA GLY A 861 8.78 8.72 -14.00
C GLY A 861 9.61 8.59 -12.72
N VAL A 862 10.44 9.59 -12.42
CA VAL A 862 11.14 9.73 -11.12
C VAL A 862 10.35 10.69 -10.22
N GLU A 863 9.86 11.78 -10.81
CA GLU A 863 9.23 12.91 -10.12
C GLU A 863 8.09 13.53 -10.95
N GLN A 864 7.25 14.32 -10.29
CA GLN A 864 6.09 15.00 -10.88
C GLN A 864 6.34 16.50 -11.11
N CYS A 865 7.30 17.07 -10.41
CA CYS A 865 7.75 18.46 -10.49
C CYS A 865 9.17 18.57 -9.94
N ASP A 866 9.85 19.67 -10.24
CA ASP A 866 11.08 20.10 -9.57
C ASP A 866 11.18 21.63 -9.79
N ASP A 867 11.40 22.39 -8.72
CA ASP A 867 11.55 23.86 -8.74
C ASP A 867 12.98 24.34 -8.38
N GLY A 868 13.93 23.40 -8.26
CA GLY A 868 15.34 23.65 -7.99
C GLY A 868 15.68 23.91 -6.53
N ASN A 869 14.81 23.48 -5.59
CA ASN A 869 15.00 23.74 -4.16
C ASN A 869 14.52 22.57 -3.26
N VAL A 870 14.51 22.76 -1.94
CA VAL A 870 14.21 21.70 -0.94
C VAL A 870 13.21 22.14 0.14
N SER A 871 12.38 23.12 -0.21
CA SER A 871 11.22 23.56 0.55
C SER A 871 10.04 22.61 0.33
N ASN A 872 9.01 22.75 1.17
CA ASN A 872 7.70 22.09 1.04
C ASN A 872 6.55 23.10 1.02
N THR A 873 6.84 24.41 0.93
CA THR A 873 5.86 25.51 1.11
C THR A 873 5.62 26.31 -0.17
N ASP A 874 5.89 25.67 -1.30
CA ASP A 874 5.93 26.12 -2.69
C ASP A 874 5.39 24.98 -3.59
N ALA A 875 5.38 25.17 -4.91
CA ALA A 875 4.59 24.34 -5.84
C ALA A 875 5.07 22.88 -6.01
N CYS A 876 6.19 22.52 -5.38
CA CYS A 876 6.73 21.17 -5.36
C CYS A 876 7.21 20.83 -3.93
N LEU A 877 6.92 19.62 -3.46
CA LEU A 877 7.47 19.13 -2.19
C LEU A 877 8.92 18.65 -2.38
N ASN A 878 9.73 18.61 -1.32
CA ASN A 878 11.10 18.07 -1.35
C ASN A 878 11.22 16.54 -1.56
N ILE A 879 10.10 15.88 -1.87
CA ILE A 879 10.00 14.51 -2.39
C ILE A 879 9.60 14.50 -3.89
N CYS A 880 9.54 15.67 -4.51
CA CYS A 880 9.21 15.96 -5.90
C CYS A 880 7.90 15.35 -6.41
N VAL A 881 6.90 15.45 -5.52
CA VAL A 881 5.47 15.32 -5.80
C VAL A 881 4.89 16.74 -5.88
N GLN A 882 3.91 16.97 -6.75
CA GLN A 882 3.19 18.25 -6.82
C GLN A 882 2.59 18.57 -5.44
N ALA A 883 2.84 19.76 -4.92
CA ALA A 883 2.19 20.21 -3.69
C ALA A 883 0.67 20.24 -3.89
N SER A 884 -0.08 19.76 -2.91
CA SER A 884 -1.51 19.52 -3.04
C SER A 884 -2.20 19.56 -1.69
N CYS A 885 -3.24 20.37 -1.58
CA CYS A 885 -4.10 20.48 -0.40
C CYS A 885 -4.37 19.13 0.28
N GLY A 886 -4.00 19.05 1.56
CA GLY A 886 -4.01 17.83 2.37
C GLY A 886 -2.66 17.09 2.43
N ASP A 887 -1.54 17.75 2.10
CA ASP A 887 -0.19 17.14 2.15
C ASP A 887 0.60 17.45 3.44
N GLY A 888 0.09 18.36 4.26
CA GLY A 888 0.65 18.77 5.56
C GLY A 888 1.49 20.04 5.53
N TYR A 889 1.61 20.74 4.40
CA TYR A 889 2.51 21.89 4.26
C TYR A 889 1.85 23.12 3.62
N VAL A 890 1.40 24.06 4.46
CA VAL A 890 0.76 25.34 4.04
C VAL A 890 1.61 26.09 3.00
N GLN A 891 1.22 26.05 1.73
CA GLN A 891 1.96 26.68 0.64
C GLN A 891 1.69 28.20 0.56
N ALA A 892 2.76 29.00 0.57
CA ALA A 892 2.70 30.42 0.89
C ALA A 892 2.02 31.29 -0.19
N GLY A 893 0.69 31.44 -0.08
CA GLY A 893 -0.14 32.26 -0.97
C GLY A 893 -0.86 31.48 -2.07
N ALA A 894 -0.77 30.15 -2.07
CA ALA A 894 -1.69 29.29 -2.82
C ALA A 894 -2.94 28.94 -1.98
N GLU A 895 -2.75 28.78 -0.67
CA GLU A 895 -3.75 28.27 0.28
C GLU A 895 -3.67 29.00 1.64
N GLN A 896 -4.64 28.71 2.52
CA GLN A 896 -4.85 29.39 3.81
C GLN A 896 -4.58 28.47 5.02
N CYS A 897 -4.72 27.16 4.84
CA CYS A 897 -4.46 26.10 5.81
C CYS A 897 -4.11 24.81 5.06
N ASP A 898 -3.54 23.84 5.78
CA ASP A 898 -3.41 22.44 5.39
C ASP A 898 -3.26 21.66 6.71
N ASP A 899 -3.97 20.53 6.85
CA ASP A 899 -3.91 19.66 8.04
C ASP A 899 -3.50 18.20 7.73
N GLY A 900 -3.00 17.94 6.51
CA GLY A 900 -2.45 16.66 6.09
C GLY A 900 -3.48 15.57 5.82
N ASN A 901 -4.75 15.94 5.55
CA ASN A 901 -5.82 14.99 5.33
C ASN A 901 -6.86 15.48 4.29
N ALA A 902 -7.86 14.63 3.99
CA ALA A 902 -8.81 14.84 2.90
C ALA A 902 -10.27 14.96 3.42
N SER A 903 -10.46 15.77 4.46
CA SER A 903 -11.74 15.96 5.14
C SER A 903 -12.27 17.41 4.98
N ASN A 904 -13.54 17.61 5.32
CA ASN A 904 -14.19 18.92 5.45
C ASN A 904 -14.84 19.09 6.84
N ALA A 905 -14.67 18.14 7.76
CA ALA A 905 -15.34 18.10 9.07
C ALA A 905 -14.43 18.58 10.22
N ASP A 906 -13.39 19.33 9.85
CA ASP A 906 -12.23 19.77 10.61
C ASP A 906 -11.79 21.15 10.09
N ALA A 907 -10.77 21.76 10.72
CA ALA A 907 -10.50 23.20 10.60
C ALA A 907 -9.97 23.66 9.22
N CYS A 908 -9.70 22.74 8.30
CA CYS A 908 -9.36 23.02 6.91
C CYS A 908 -10.28 22.22 5.98
N LEU A 909 -10.74 22.86 4.90
CA LEU A 909 -11.52 22.16 3.86
C LEU A 909 -10.59 21.50 2.83
N ASN A 910 -11.09 20.50 2.09
CA ASN A 910 -10.47 19.90 0.89
C ASN A 910 -10.14 20.89 -0.27
N GLN A 911 -10.28 22.20 -0.07
CA GLN A 911 -9.87 23.26 -1.00
C GLN A 911 -8.84 24.22 -0.35
N CYS A 912 -8.34 23.85 0.83
CA CYS A 912 -7.34 24.54 1.64
C CYS A 912 -7.64 26.03 1.90
N VAL A 913 -8.93 26.25 2.14
CA VAL A 913 -9.52 27.44 2.76
C VAL A 913 -9.84 27.07 4.21
N THR A 914 -9.60 27.99 5.15
CA THR A 914 -9.96 27.77 6.56
C THR A 914 -11.46 27.59 6.69
N ALA A 915 -11.89 26.46 7.25
CA ALA A 915 -13.30 26.12 7.39
C ALA A 915 -14.03 27.20 8.22
N SER A 916 -15.26 27.52 7.83
CA SER A 916 -15.94 28.77 8.18
C SER A 916 -17.45 28.60 8.18
N CYS A 917 -18.07 28.83 9.34
CA CYS A 917 -19.52 28.82 9.53
C CYS A 917 -20.31 29.41 8.33
N GLY A 918 -21.21 28.59 7.79
CA GLY A 918 -21.99 28.84 6.58
C GLY A 918 -21.37 28.24 5.30
N ASP A 919 -20.39 27.34 5.39
CA ASP A 919 -19.73 26.72 4.23
C ASP A 919 -20.35 25.36 3.79
N GLY A 920 -21.24 24.80 4.62
CA GLY A 920 -22.00 23.58 4.34
C GLY A 920 -21.45 22.32 5.01
N PHE A 921 -20.41 22.41 5.85
CA PHE A 921 -19.78 21.25 6.48
C PHE A 921 -19.66 21.40 8.01
N VAL A 922 -20.51 20.71 8.78
CA VAL A 922 -20.49 20.76 10.25
C VAL A 922 -19.18 20.20 10.82
N GLN A 923 -18.32 21.08 11.34
CA GLN A 923 -16.98 20.76 11.84
C GLN A 923 -16.99 20.21 13.28
N VAL A 924 -16.48 18.99 13.48
CA VAL A 924 -16.61 18.24 14.74
C VAL A 924 -15.81 18.87 15.88
N GLY A 925 -16.51 19.60 16.75
CA GLY A 925 -15.93 20.26 17.92
C GLY A 925 -15.47 21.70 17.66
N VAL A 926 -15.67 22.22 16.44
CA VAL A 926 -15.59 23.65 16.14
C VAL A 926 -16.99 24.28 16.24
N GLU A 927 -18.01 23.63 15.67
CA GLU A 927 -19.39 24.13 15.67
C GLU A 927 -20.45 23.02 15.85
N PRO A 928 -21.64 23.33 16.42
CA PRO A 928 -22.75 22.38 16.57
C PRO A 928 -23.68 22.27 15.35
N CYS A 929 -23.70 23.22 14.43
CA CYS A 929 -24.50 23.21 13.19
C CYS A 929 -23.85 24.04 12.09
N ASP A 930 -24.20 23.73 10.84
CA ASP A 930 -23.94 24.50 9.62
C ASP A 930 -24.99 24.02 8.59
N ASP A 931 -25.62 24.93 7.84
CA ASP A 931 -26.55 24.60 6.75
C ASP A 931 -26.22 25.25 5.39
N GLY A 932 -24.97 25.72 5.21
CA GLY A 932 -24.41 26.25 3.97
C GLY A 932 -24.89 27.65 3.60
N ASN A 933 -25.29 28.43 4.61
CA ASN A 933 -26.04 29.66 4.46
C ASN A 933 -25.72 30.66 5.60
N ALA A 934 -26.21 31.90 5.46
CA ALA A 934 -25.90 32.99 6.39
C ALA A 934 -27.18 33.80 6.69
N ASN A 935 -28.13 33.14 7.37
CA ASN A 935 -29.46 33.66 7.67
C ASN A 935 -29.87 33.29 9.09
N ASP A 936 -30.02 34.27 9.99
CA ASP A 936 -30.40 34.01 11.38
C ASP A 936 -31.88 33.57 11.57
N THR A 937 -32.58 33.02 10.56
CA THR A 937 -34.03 32.72 10.64
C THR A 937 -34.45 31.31 10.18
N ASP A 938 -33.47 30.42 10.04
CA ASP A 938 -33.65 28.99 9.80
C ASP A 938 -32.98 28.17 10.93
N ALA A 939 -32.34 27.03 10.63
CA ALA A 939 -32.00 26.05 11.67
C ALA A 939 -30.66 26.32 12.39
N CYS A 940 -29.84 27.22 11.85
CA CYS A 940 -28.52 27.55 12.38
C CYS A 940 -28.24 29.05 12.25
N LEU A 941 -27.97 29.72 13.37
CA LEU A 941 -27.67 31.16 13.37
C LEU A 941 -26.32 31.44 12.67
N VAL A 942 -26.07 32.66 12.22
CA VAL A 942 -24.83 33.09 11.52
C VAL A 942 -23.56 32.98 12.40
N GLY A 943 -23.72 32.75 13.71
CA GLY A 943 -22.65 32.38 14.63
C GLY A 943 -22.40 30.86 14.76
N CYS A 944 -23.04 30.05 13.91
CA CYS A 944 -23.15 28.58 13.99
C CYS A 944 -23.55 28.06 15.36
N THR A 945 -24.47 28.78 16.02
CA THR A 945 -25.19 28.31 17.19
C THR A 945 -26.55 27.74 16.76
N ALA A 946 -26.88 26.55 17.24
CA ALA A 946 -28.20 25.95 17.01
C ALA A 946 -29.29 26.89 17.54
N ALA A 947 -30.21 27.25 16.66
CA ALA A 947 -31.18 28.31 16.91
C ALA A 947 -32.23 27.89 17.96
N SER A 948 -32.69 28.82 18.79
CA SER A 948 -33.36 28.51 20.05
C SER A 948 -34.18 29.68 20.61
N CYS A 949 -35.49 29.47 20.74
CA CYS A 949 -36.43 30.26 21.54
C CYS A 949 -35.77 31.08 22.68
N GLY A 950 -35.93 32.40 22.59
CA GLY A 950 -35.31 33.42 23.43
C GLY A 950 -34.01 34.03 22.85
N ASP A 951 -33.66 33.78 21.58
CA ASP A 951 -32.42 34.27 20.96
C ASP A 951 -32.55 35.59 20.18
N GLY A 952 -33.78 36.00 19.88
CA GLY A 952 -34.11 37.26 19.20
C GLY A 952 -34.57 37.09 17.74
N PHE A 953 -34.62 35.87 17.20
CA PHE A 953 -34.94 35.62 15.80
C PHE A 953 -36.08 34.61 15.62
N VAL A 954 -37.21 35.04 15.05
CA VAL A 954 -38.36 34.16 14.78
C VAL A 954 -38.09 33.24 13.58
N GLN A 955 -37.75 31.98 13.85
CA GLN A 955 -37.37 30.99 12.85
C GLN A 955 -38.58 30.34 12.16
N SER A 956 -38.56 30.30 10.83
CA SER A 956 -39.73 29.93 10.03
C SER A 956 -40.07 28.44 10.09
N GLY A 957 -40.94 28.06 11.04
CA GLY A 957 -41.41 26.69 11.23
C GLY A 957 -40.74 25.94 12.37
N VAL A 958 -39.85 26.60 13.12
CA VAL A 958 -39.37 26.13 14.43
C VAL A 958 -40.27 26.70 15.54
N GLU A 959 -40.66 27.98 15.46
CA GLU A 959 -41.48 28.65 16.46
C GLU A 959 -42.51 29.65 15.90
N ALA A 960 -43.32 30.24 16.79
CA ALA A 960 -44.42 31.16 16.43
C ALA A 960 -44.15 32.63 16.81
N CYS A 961 -43.26 32.88 17.77
CA CYS A 961 -42.76 34.19 18.18
C CYS A 961 -41.41 34.02 18.88
N ASP A 962 -40.67 35.11 19.01
CA ASP A 962 -39.45 35.27 19.80
C ASP A 962 -39.32 36.78 20.08
N ASP A 963 -38.92 37.17 21.29
CA ASP A 963 -38.65 38.58 21.67
C ASP A 963 -37.28 38.80 22.33
N GLY A 964 -36.36 37.83 22.19
CA GLY A 964 -34.97 37.89 22.62
C GLY A 964 -34.74 37.71 24.12
N ASN A 965 -35.69 37.09 24.83
CA ASN A 965 -35.59 36.88 26.26
C ASN A 965 -36.32 35.62 26.75
N MET A 966 -36.31 35.39 28.06
CA MET A 966 -36.92 34.21 28.70
C MET A 966 -37.79 34.63 29.90
N VAL A 967 -38.87 35.33 29.59
CA VAL A 967 -39.95 35.75 30.49
C VAL A 967 -41.29 35.28 29.89
N ASP A 968 -42.34 35.17 30.70
CA ASP A 968 -43.67 34.69 30.25
C ASP A 968 -44.75 35.79 30.24
N ASP A 969 -44.42 37.03 30.65
CA ASP A 969 -45.36 38.15 30.82
C ASP A 969 -45.20 39.32 29.81
N ASP A 970 -44.37 39.13 28.78
CA ASP A 970 -44.18 40.07 27.66
C ASP A 970 -44.69 39.54 26.30
N ALA A 971 -43.93 39.64 25.20
CA ALA A 971 -44.50 39.54 23.84
C ALA A 971 -44.56 38.10 23.30
N CYS A 972 -43.75 37.21 23.85
CA CYS A 972 -43.75 35.78 23.60
C CYS A 972 -43.56 35.00 24.91
N ARG A 973 -44.05 33.76 25.00
CA ARG A 973 -43.81 32.90 26.17
C ARG A 973 -42.48 32.16 26.08
N ASN A 974 -41.99 31.66 27.20
CA ASN A 974 -40.81 30.77 27.34
C ASN A 974 -40.89 29.43 26.57
N ASN A 975 -42.00 29.13 25.90
CA ASN A 975 -42.19 27.97 25.02
C ASN A 975 -42.41 28.38 23.54
N CYS A 976 -42.09 29.63 23.22
CA CYS A 976 -42.30 30.31 21.94
C CYS A 976 -43.69 30.15 21.31
N SER A 977 -44.71 30.31 22.17
CA SER A 977 -46.11 30.49 21.78
C SER A 977 -46.64 31.86 22.25
N LEU A 978 -47.68 32.36 21.58
CA LEU A 978 -48.26 33.67 21.90
C LEU A 978 -49.02 33.64 23.25
N PRO A 979 -48.97 34.72 24.05
CA PRO A 979 -49.87 34.95 25.18
C PRO A 979 -51.35 34.95 24.75
N GLY A 980 -52.29 34.67 25.67
CA GLY A 980 -53.71 34.85 25.37
C GLY A 980 -54.69 34.28 26.39
N CYS A 981 -55.42 35.21 26.99
CA CYS A 981 -56.58 35.11 27.86
C CYS A 981 -57.18 33.72 28.19
N GLY A 982 -57.26 33.47 29.49
CA GLY A 982 -57.76 32.25 30.12
C GLY A 982 -56.66 31.23 30.43
N ASP A 983 -55.39 31.67 30.51
CA ASP A 983 -54.23 30.79 30.59
C ASP A 983 -53.48 30.80 31.94
N GLY A 984 -53.77 31.78 32.80
CA GLY A 984 -53.24 31.93 34.15
C GLY A 984 -52.14 32.98 34.30
N VAL A 985 -51.77 33.70 33.22
CA VAL A 985 -50.74 34.74 33.22
C VAL A 985 -51.28 36.02 32.57
N VAL A 986 -51.28 37.13 33.30
CA VAL A 986 -51.81 38.42 32.81
C VAL A 986 -50.84 39.03 31.78
N GLY A 987 -51.17 38.94 30.50
CA GLY A 987 -50.32 39.39 29.39
C GLY A 987 -50.48 40.87 28.99
N PRO A 988 -49.65 41.37 28.04
CA PRO A 988 -49.65 42.77 27.62
C PRO A 988 -50.93 43.24 26.91
N GLY A 989 -51.89 43.74 27.70
CA GLY A 989 -53.17 44.26 27.22
C GLY A 989 -54.37 43.76 28.03
N GLU A 990 -54.14 42.77 28.89
CA GLU A 990 -55.13 42.13 29.75
C GLU A 990 -55.19 42.88 31.10
N ALA A 991 -56.40 43.06 31.63
CA ALA A 991 -56.62 43.69 32.94
C ALA A 991 -56.64 42.67 34.09
N CYS A 992 -56.89 41.40 33.75
CA CYS A 992 -56.88 40.23 34.61
C CYS A 992 -56.73 38.98 33.72
N ASP A 993 -56.31 37.88 34.33
CA ASP A 993 -56.43 36.50 33.83
C ASP A 993 -56.47 35.63 35.11
N ASP A 994 -57.36 34.63 35.17
CA ASP A 994 -57.50 33.72 36.31
C ASP A 994 -57.32 32.23 35.95
N GLY A 995 -56.87 31.93 34.72
CA GLY A 995 -56.67 30.57 34.19
C GLY A 995 -57.95 29.89 33.71
N ASN A 996 -58.97 30.69 33.37
CA ASN A 996 -60.33 30.23 33.12
C ASN A 996 -61.05 31.14 32.09
N MET A 997 -62.20 30.68 31.58
CA MET A 997 -62.98 31.36 30.53
C MET A 997 -64.47 31.35 30.89
N VAL A 998 -64.83 32.06 31.97
CA VAL A 998 -66.21 32.13 32.50
C VAL A 998 -66.56 33.55 32.93
N ASP A 999 -67.49 34.20 32.23
CA ASP A 999 -67.91 35.60 32.47
C ASP A 999 -68.70 35.87 33.77
N THR A 1000 -68.58 35.02 34.81
CA THR A 1000 -69.39 35.12 36.05
C THR A 1000 -68.58 35.17 37.35
N ASP A 1001 -67.26 35.24 37.25
CA ASP A 1001 -66.35 35.49 38.37
C ASP A 1001 -65.72 36.90 38.25
N ALA A 1002 -64.45 37.07 38.61
CA ALA A 1002 -63.82 38.40 38.65
C ALA A 1002 -63.15 38.80 37.31
N CYS A 1003 -63.03 37.87 36.35
CA CYS A 1003 -62.41 38.15 35.06
C CYS A 1003 -63.29 37.65 33.90
N LEU A 1004 -63.62 38.54 32.97
CA LEU A 1004 -64.40 38.19 31.78
C LEU A 1004 -63.55 37.38 30.79
N THR A 1005 -64.19 36.61 29.91
CA THR A 1005 -63.57 35.86 28.77
C THR A 1005 -62.86 36.74 27.74
N THR A 1006 -62.82 38.06 27.98
CA THR A 1006 -62.11 39.07 27.21
C THR A 1006 -60.94 39.70 27.99
N CYS A 1007 -60.60 39.11 29.14
CA CYS A 1007 -59.57 39.53 30.09
C CYS A 1007 -59.69 41.00 30.52
N LEU A 1008 -60.95 41.40 30.72
CA LEU A 1008 -61.36 42.65 31.35
C LEU A 1008 -61.87 42.35 32.76
N ALA A 1009 -61.47 43.18 33.73
CA ALA A 1009 -62.00 43.12 35.08
C ALA A 1009 -63.50 43.43 35.06
N ALA A 1010 -64.30 42.52 35.59
CA ALA A 1010 -65.76 42.54 35.48
C ALA A 1010 -66.39 43.69 36.30
N SER A 1011 -67.54 44.23 35.88
CA SER A 1011 -68.06 45.49 36.42
C SER A 1011 -69.56 45.75 36.26
N CYS A 1012 -70.26 45.90 37.39
CA CYS A 1012 -71.57 46.54 37.57
C CYS A 1012 -72.15 47.31 36.37
N GLY A 1013 -73.22 46.76 35.80
CA GLY A 1013 -73.93 47.25 34.62
C GLY A 1013 -73.49 46.59 33.31
N ASP A 1014 -72.76 45.48 33.35
CA ASP A 1014 -72.27 44.75 32.16
C ASP A 1014 -73.18 43.59 31.70
N GLY A 1015 -74.15 43.19 32.53
CA GLY A 1015 -75.14 42.15 32.22
C GLY A 1015 -74.92 40.81 32.93
N PHE A 1016 -73.86 40.65 33.73
CA PHE A 1016 -73.53 39.40 34.43
C PHE A 1016 -73.37 39.63 35.94
N VAL A 1017 -74.21 38.99 36.76
CA VAL A 1017 -74.11 39.11 38.24
C VAL A 1017 -72.92 38.32 38.77
N GLN A 1018 -71.86 39.02 39.20
CA GLN A 1018 -70.57 38.44 39.59
C GLN A 1018 -70.51 38.16 41.10
N SER A 1019 -70.26 36.91 41.45
CA SER A 1019 -70.40 36.41 42.83
C SER A 1019 -69.38 37.01 43.82
N GLY A 1020 -69.76 38.08 44.49
CA GLY A 1020 -68.95 38.79 45.50
C GLY A 1020 -68.34 40.10 45.01
N VAL A 1021 -68.63 40.51 43.77
CA VAL A 1021 -68.39 41.86 43.26
C VAL A 1021 -69.66 42.70 43.45
N GLU A 1022 -70.84 42.15 43.15
CA GLU A 1022 -72.13 42.82 43.34
C GLU A 1022 -73.28 41.89 43.80
N GLU A 1023 -74.47 42.47 44.01
CA GLU A 1023 -75.68 41.76 44.46
C GLU A 1023 -76.77 41.64 43.37
N CYS A 1024 -76.81 42.54 42.39
CA CYS A 1024 -77.66 42.47 41.21
C CYS A 1024 -77.02 43.18 40.00
N ASP A 1025 -77.47 42.87 38.79
CA ASP A 1025 -77.12 43.56 37.54
C ASP A 1025 -78.35 43.49 36.60
N ASP A 1026 -78.68 44.59 35.92
CA ASP A 1026 -79.76 44.68 34.92
C ASP A 1026 -79.29 45.18 33.54
N GLY A 1027 -77.98 45.20 33.31
CA GLY A 1027 -77.32 45.64 32.08
C GLY A 1027 -77.18 47.16 31.94
N ASN A 1028 -77.37 47.93 33.02
CA ASN A 1028 -77.14 49.38 33.02
C ASN A 1028 -76.75 49.96 34.40
N GLN A 1029 -76.65 51.29 34.50
CA GLN A 1029 -76.27 52.04 35.71
C GLN A 1029 -77.26 53.19 35.99
N ALA A 1030 -78.56 52.90 35.90
CA ALA A 1030 -79.61 53.77 36.41
C ALA A 1030 -79.99 53.40 37.85
N ASP A 1031 -80.75 54.27 38.51
CA ASP A 1031 -81.39 53.98 39.79
C ASP A 1031 -82.91 53.83 39.55
N GLY A 1032 -83.52 52.77 40.07
CA GLY A 1032 -84.98 52.61 40.12
C GLY A 1032 -85.66 51.77 39.02
N ASP A 1033 -84.91 51.08 38.15
CA ASP A 1033 -85.45 50.21 37.09
C ASP A 1033 -85.26 48.69 37.33
N GLY A 1034 -84.30 48.28 38.15
CA GLY A 1034 -84.16 46.89 38.62
C GLY A 1034 -83.13 46.73 39.72
N CYS A 1035 -81.94 47.24 39.46
CA CYS A 1035 -80.83 47.38 40.39
C CYS A 1035 -80.54 48.88 40.64
N SER A 1036 -79.52 49.21 41.45
CA SER A 1036 -79.03 50.59 41.62
C SER A 1036 -77.75 50.81 40.82
N ALA A 1037 -77.36 52.07 40.57
CA ALA A 1037 -76.12 52.43 39.88
C ALA A 1037 -74.82 52.06 40.66
N SER A 1038 -74.94 51.39 41.81
CA SER A 1038 -73.84 50.76 42.57
C SER A 1038 -74.07 49.25 42.79
N CYS A 1039 -74.90 48.64 41.95
CA CYS A 1039 -75.23 47.21 41.89
C CYS A 1039 -75.66 46.55 43.22
N ALA A 1040 -76.48 47.29 43.98
CA ALA A 1040 -77.15 46.83 45.20
C ALA A 1040 -78.69 46.83 45.06
N ASP A 1041 -79.35 45.91 45.76
CA ASP A 1041 -80.75 45.50 45.55
C ASP A 1041 -81.78 46.55 46.06
N GLU A 1042 -82.56 47.17 45.14
CA GLU A 1042 -83.48 48.29 45.45
C GLU A 1042 -84.84 47.84 46.04
N GLY A 1043 -84.82 47.31 47.26
CA GLY A 1043 -86.03 46.77 47.88
C GLY A 1043 -87.08 47.82 48.32
N GLN A 1044 -88.30 47.75 47.77
CA GLN A 1044 -89.56 47.48 48.54
C GLN A 1044 -90.88 47.49 47.70
N GLY A 1045 -91.50 46.31 47.52
CA GLY A 1045 -92.95 46.11 47.69
C GLY A 1045 -93.90 46.17 46.46
N GLY A 1046 -94.37 45.01 45.96
CA GLY A 1046 -95.23 44.95 44.75
C GLY A 1046 -96.25 43.79 44.59
N ALA A 1047 -96.53 42.98 45.61
CA ALA A 1047 -97.69 42.05 45.70
C ALA A 1047 -98.04 41.06 44.53
N GLY A 1048 -97.51 39.84 44.62
CA GLY A 1048 -98.37 38.63 44.72
C GLY A 1048 -98.57 37.70 43.50
N GLY A 1049 -98.40 36.39 43.74
CA GLY A 1049 -99.31 35.38 43.16
C GLY A 1049 -98.76 34.11 42.49
N GLY A 1050 -98.35 33.11 43.30
CA GLY A 1050 -98.89 31.74 43.16
C GLY A 1050 -98.30 30.73 42.15
N GLY A 1051 -97.70 29.66 42.69
CA GLY A 1051 -97.51 28.36 42.02
C GLY A 1051 -96.20 28.18 41.24
N GLY A 1052 -95.77 26.96 40.92
CA GLY A 1052 -96.34 25.68 41.40
C GLY A 1052 -96.02 24.42 40.58
N ALA A 1053 -94.82 23.84 40.79
CA ALA A 1053 -94.45 22.43 40.51
C ALA A 1053 -94.42 21.89 39.06
N GLY A 1054 -93.53 20.92 38.83
CA GLY A 1054 -93.45 20.09 37.60
C GLY A 1054 -92.37 20.56 36.61
N GLY A 1055 -91.69 19.67 35.87
CA GLY A 1055 -91.81 18.21 35.81
C GLY A 1055 -90.63 17.54 35.07
N ALA A 1056 -90.65 16.21 34.94
CA ALA A 1056 -89.52 15.41 34.44
C ALA A 1056 -89.75 14.80 33.04
N GLY A 1057 -88.66 14.31 32.42
CA GLY A 1057 -88.66 13.50 31.20
C GLY A 1057 -88.08 14.22 29.97
N GLY A 1058 -87.48 13.53 29.00
CA GLY A 1058 -87.23 12.08 28.90
C GLY A 1058 -86.48 11.70 27.60
N GLU A 1059 -86.08 10.43 27.47
CA GLU A 1059 -85.35 9.90 26.30
C GLU A 1059 -86.26 9.71 25.06
N GLY A 1060 -85.68 9.67 23.85
CA GLY A 1060 -86.34 9.00 22.72
C GLY A 1060 -85.86 9.31 21.29
N GLY A 1061 -85.26 8.30 20.63
CA GLY A 1061 -85.42 7.92 19.22
C GLY A 1061 -85.38 8.97 18.09
N GLY A 1062 -84.40 8.82 17.17
CA GLY A 1062 -84.31 9.65 15.95
C GLY A 1062 -84.95 9.06 14.68
N GLY A 1063 -85.03 9.88 13.63
CA GLY A 1063 -85.38 9.48 12.26
C GLY A 1063 -86.04 10.59 11.42
N GLY A 1064 -85.74 10.65 10.11
CA GLY A 1064 -86.44 11.52 9.14
C GLY A 1064 -85.50 12.34 8.24
N ALA A 1065 -85.60 12.16 6.92
CA ALA A 1065 -84.71 12.76 5.92
C ALA A 1065 -85.30 14.00 5.20
N GLY A 1066 -84.47 14.71 4.43
CA GLY A 1066 -84.87 15.70 3.42
C GLY A 1066 -83.83 15.85 2.31
N GLY A 1067 -84.27 16.04 1.06
CA GLY A 1067 -83.44 16.37 -0.13
C GLY A 1067 -83.62 17.84 -0.57
N GLU A 1068 -83.21 18.30 -1.75
CA GLU A 1068 -82.63 17.65 -2.95
C GLU A 1068 -81.76 18.65 -3.77
N GLY A 1069 -81.03 18.14 -4.79
CA GLY A 1069 -80.55 18.91 -5.96
C GLY A 1069 -79.05 19.26 -5.98
N GLY A 1070 -78.30 19.14 -7.09
CA GLY A 1070 -78.62 18.64 -8.45
C GLY A 1070 -77.33 18.39 -9.27
N THR A 1071 -77.38 17.81 -10.47
CA THR A 1071 -76.20 17.22 -11.17
C THR A 1071 -76.00 17.57 -12.66
N GLY A 1072 -74.73 17.50 -13.11
CA GLY A 1072 -74.28 17.56 -14.52
C GLY A 1072 -72.85 18.14 -14.64
N GLY A 1073 -71.99 17.80 -15.63
CA GLY A 1073 -72.06 16.78 -16.68
C GLY A 1073 -70.97 16.95 -17.78
N ALA A 1074 -70.54 15.84 -18.42
CA ALA A 1074 -69.51 15.70 -19.48
C ALA A 1074 -68.03 16.02 -19.07
N GLY A 1075 -66.96 15.46 -19.67
CA GLY A 1075 -66.73 14.40 -20.68
C GLY A 1075 -65.18 14.23 -20.85
N GLY A 1076 -64.55 13.19 -21.41
CA GLY A 1076 -64.98 12.01 -22.18
C GLY A 1076 -64.34 12.03 -23.58
N GLU A 1077 -63.47 11.12 -24.04
CA GLU A 1077 -62.93 9.84 -23.49
C GLU A 1077 -61.40 9.94 -23.25
N GLY A 1078 -60.47 8.97 -23.39
CA GLY A 1078 -60.41 7.53 -23.79
C GLY A 1078 -58.92 7.10 -23.90
N GLY A 1079 -58.47 5.84 -23.97
CA GLY A 1079 -59.10 4.51 -24.02
C GLY A 1079 -58.12 3.40 -23.53
N ARG A 1080 -58.04 2.20 -24.16
CA ARG A 1080 -57.12 1.08 -23.78
C ARG A 1080 -56.78 0.13 -24.94
N GLY A 1081 -55.64 -0.58 -24.86
CA GLY A 1081 -55.47 -1.93 -25.42
C GLY A 1081 -54.14 -2.21 -26.17
N GLY A 1082 -53.57 -3.41 -25.97
CA GLY A 1082 -52.45 -3.94 -26.76
C GLY A 1082 -51.51 -4.84 -25.95
N ALA A 1083 -51.35 -6.10 -26.38
CA ALA A 1083 -50.34 -7.03 -25.87
C ALA A 1083 -49.72 -7.81 -27.03
N GLY A 1084 -48.42 -8.11 -26.93
CA GLY A 1084 -47.65 -8.83 -27.95
C GLY A 1084 -46.22 -8.29 -28.04
N GLY A 1085 -45.23 -9.18 -28.10
CA GLY A 1085 -43.82 -8.82 -28.25
C GLY A 1085 -43.20 -9.40 -29.51
N GLY A 1086 -42.02 -8.90 -29.89
CA GLY A 1086 -41.18 -9.48 -30.95
C GLY A 1086 -40.19 -8.50 -31.57
N GLY A 1087 -38.99 -8.97 -31.90
CA GLY A 1087 -38.12 -8.34 -32.92
C GLY A 1087 -36.99 -7.42 -32.42
N VAL A 1088 -35.86 -8.04 -32.04
CA VAL A 1088 -34.46 -7.79 -32.50
C VAL A 1088 -34.05 -6.38 -33.00
N PRO A 1089 -32.88 -5.83 -32.57
CA PRO A 1089 -32.44 -4.46 -32.92
C PRO A 1089 -31.50 -4.34 -34.15
N THR A 1090 -31.58 -3.17 -34.81
CA THR A 1090 -30.52 -2.48 -35.59
C THR A 1090 -30.79 -0.96 -35.44
N ALA A 1091 -29.88 -0.07 -35.01
CA ALA A 1091 -28.55 0.32 -35.50
C ALA A 1091 -28.60 1.65 -36.31
N ASP A 1092 -27.59 2.50 -36.05
CA ASP A 1092 -27.01 3.58 -36.86
C ASP A 1092 -27.59 5.02 -37.00
N GLU A 1093 -26.61 5.94 -37.10
CA GLU A 1093 -26.54 7.32 -37.67
C GLU A 1093 -27.64 8.36 -37.35
N GLY A 1094 -27.38 9.56 -36.79
CA GLY A 1094 -26.17 10.40 -36.82
C GLY A 1094 -26.52 11.88 -37.18
N CYS A 1095 -25.50 12.67 -37.55
CA CYS A 1095 -25.54 13.93 -38.34
C CYS A 1095 -25.79 15.32 -37.67
N GLY A 1096 -24.75 16.17 -37.70
CA GLY A 1096 -24.83 17.63 -37.91
C GLY A 1096 -24.49 18.58 -36.72
N CYS A 1097 -23.99 19.83 -36.93
CA CYS A 1097 -23.40 20.42 -38.14
C CYS A 1097 -22.73 21.83 -37.90
N ARG A 1098 -21.45 22.01 -38.30
CA ARG A 1098 -20.75 23.31 -38.63
C ARG A 1098 -20.48 24.27 -37.44
N THR A 1099 -19.58 25.28 -37.48
CA THR A 1099 -18.88 26.03 -38.57
C THR A 1099 -17.36 26.24 -38.33
N ALA A 1100 -16.65 26.76 -39.35
CA ALA A 1100 -15.22 27.18 -39.36
C ALA A 1100 -15.14 28.60 -40.05
N PRO A 1101 -14.02 29.15 -40.61
CA PRO A 1101 -12.58 28.79 -40.60
C PRO A 1101 -11.57 29.98 -40.46
N GLY A 1102 -10.25 29.70 -40.55
CA GLY A 1102 -9.15 30.65 -40.87
C GLY A 1102 -7.78 30.13 -40.37
N ALA A 1103 -6.77 29.76 -41.17
CA ALA A 1103 -5.99 30.48 -42.22
C ALA A 1103 -4.98 31.52 -41.64
N GLY A 1104 -3.68 31.52 -41.98
CA GLY A 1104 -2.90 30.64 -42.88
C GLY A 1104 -1.42 31.08 -43.05
N ASP A 1105 -0.74 30.52 -44.06
CA ASP A 1105 0.61 30.87 -44.60
C ASP A 1105 1.89 30.53 -43.78
N GLY A 1106 3.04 30.52 -44.47
CA GLY A 1106 4.32 29.93 -44.01
C GLY A 1106 5.62 30.72 -44.32
N PRO A 1107 6.61 30.17 -45.07
CA PRO A 1107 7.93 29.96 -44.47
C PRO A 1107 9.18 30.65 -45.12
N ALA A 1108 10.34 30.44 -44.45
CA ALA A 1108 11.75 30.54 -44.91
C ALA A 1108 12.50 31.90 -44.85
N GLY A 1109 13.84 31.86 -44.66
CA GLY A 1109 14.76 32.87 -45.25
C GLY A 1109 15.89 33.57 -44.43
N GLY A 1110 16.88 32.83 -43.91
CA GLY A 1110 18.35 33.11 -43.85
C GLY A 1110 19.06 34.48 -43.63
N LEU A 1111 20.33 34.36 -43.15
CA LEU A 1111 21.57 35.10 -43.53
C LEU A 1111 22.10 36.31 -42.69
N VAL A 1112 23.45 36.38 -42.57
CA VAL A 1112 24.35 37.51 -42.15
C VAL A 1112 24.30 37.93 -40.65
N LEU A 1113 25.31 37.78 -39.75
CA LEU A 1113 26.79 37.99 -39.72
C LEU A 1113 27.23 39.44 -39.42
N VAL A 1114 27.80 39.74 -38.23
CA VAL A 1114 28.91 40.73 -37.98
C VAL A 1114 29.40 40.74 -36.50
N LEU A 1115 30.67 41.11 -36.32
CA LEU A 1115 31.50 41.02 -35.09
C LEU A 1115 31.13 41.96 -33.91
N GLY A 1116 31.52 41.53 -32.70
CA GLY A 1116 31.81 42.36 -31.52
C GLY A 1116 32.77 41.64 -30.56
N ALA A 1117 33.84 42.28 -30.07
CA ALA A 1117 34.98 41.59 -29.41
C ALA A 1117 35.56 42.33 -28.17
N LEU A 1118 36.52 41.68 -27.49
CA LEU A 1118 37.14 41.98 -26.16
C LEU A 1118 36.22 41.62 -24.97
N GLY A 1119 36.65 41.12 -23.80
CA GLY A 1119 37.95 40.73 -23.19
C GLY A 1119 37.72 40.54 -21.66
N LEU A 1120 38.50 39.84 -20.81
CA LEU A 1120 39.87 39.27 -20.76
C LEU A 1120 39.79 37.77 -20.32
N VAL A 1121 40.71 36.82 -20.58
CA VAL A 1121 42.18 36.66 -20.31
C VAL A 1121 42.55 36.25 -18.86
N ILE A 1122 42.79 34.93 -18.67
CA ILE A 1122 43.66 34.24 -17.67
C ILE A 1122 43.25 34.33 -16.16
N GLY A 1123 43.39 33.31 -15.30
CA GLY A 1123 43.67 31.87 -15.54
C GLY A 1123 44.61 31.18 -14.52
N ARG A 1124 44.26 29.92 -14.15
CA ARG A 1124 45.10 28.79 -13.66
C ARG A 1124 45.70 28.75 -12.22
N ARG A 1125 45.48 27.56 -11.61
CA ARG A 1125 46.22 26.82 -10.54
C ARG A 1125 45.88 27.18 -9.09
N ARG A 1126 45.37 26.24 -8.26
CA ARG A 1126 45.86 24.90 -7.78
C ARG A 1126 46.94 25.00 -6.70
N LYS A 1127 46.60 24.45 -5.51
CA LYS A 1127 47.40 23.67 -4.53
C LYS A 1127 48.75 24.24 -4.03
N ALA A 1128 49.13 24.09 -2.76
CA ALA A 1128 48.43 23.63 -1.55
C ALA A 1128 49.29 23.95 -0.32
N ALA A 1129 48.67 23.88 0.87
CA ALA A 1129 49.22 23.15 2.00
C ALA A 1129 48.20 22.05 2.35
#